data_AF-A0A068S4Q9-F1
#
_entry.id   AF-A0A068S4Q9-F1
#
_cell.length_a   1.000
_cell.length_b   1.000
_cell.length_c   1.000
_cell.angle_alpha   90.00
_cell.angle_beta   90.00
_cell.angle_gamma   90.00
#
_symmetry.space_group_name_H-M   'P 1'
#
loop_
_entity.id
_entity.type
_entity.pdbx_description
1 polymer ?
#
loop_
_entity_poly.entity_id
_entity_poly.type
_entity_poly.pdbx_seq_one_letter_code
_entity_poly.pdbx_strand_id
1 'polypeptide(L)'
;MNLFGKAKSKTSAKDAIYKLRETLDMLEKRQAFLEAKANNELKTAKVNATKNRRVALLALKRKKAYETNIEKINGARMTIETQMMAIENANVNLETMGAMRAGAEAMKNIHGSMDINKVDTTMDDIRDQMDIANEISDAISRPVGMGEELDEDELLNELEELEQEELDAKMLDTPAPAVITPDVPVHKPSKGSVSEDEEEKELKALQASMSDMIVPQSHFQNVTPFLCPMLHQLKLPNGPNTITLTYDGLGLRVEGAVDVEQKGSRRTLSDLTLLPIAKVNVLNVVLDSSQRVLRIHALVPRKQAVPDSPLDLCIFSCPVDQSKVSEAQHFIQSVIDHVYQDAKHEKRLKVLINPFGGQGLARKIFREKVAPVFESARCKVDVQETEYQGHAVEIAKELDIDAYDAMVTVSGDGVIHEVINGFCQRPDARLALKKVPMGVIPGGTGNALSICMLGEKLGFDAVHTARQVIKGTPMALDLCSVTYDDHRYMSFLSHNYGITSYADLATENLRWMGDARTILGLLQQIFTGQTYSVEAAIQVVEATKDKIKSNFANEDKLNATTEQGDGPIQDTIPPLSEPVPDDWTTIKGDISLFLTSKTPWLARGMLSHPCAVPNDGLLDLLLVRDNHSMFAKLDMFGKVESGHHIDSDAVEYYKVRAFRIKPIPKPGKKAYVAIDGEHAPAKEFQVEVHPGLAYALSLYPSYENTRSWRPSNMQSTSDSSFKNKLRAFKNKIHNTVAYILSIIRHYFGGIGRVFQRSSTR
;
A
#
# COMPACT_ATOMS: atom_id res chain seq x y z
N MET A 1 -19.63 -8.29 59.28
CA MET A 1 -20.39 -7.14 58.73
C MET A 1 -20.01 -6.98 57.27
N ASN A 2 -21.00 -7.02 56.37
CA ASN A 2 -20.85 -7.01 54.92
C ASN A 2 -20.16 -5.74 54.40
N LEU A 3 -19.07 -5.89 53.65
CA LEU A 3 -18.29 -4.81 53.05
C LEU A 3 -18.16 -4.97 51.52
N PHE A 4 -19.23 -5.44 50.85
CA PHE A 4 -19.34 -5.44 49.40
C PHE A 4 -20.30 -4.35 48.93
N GLY A 5 -19.74 -3.28 48.36
CA GLY A 5 -20.50 -2.23 47.67
C GLY A 5 -21.11 -2.76 46.37
N LYS A 6 -22.40 -2.48 46.15
CA LYS A 6 -23.20 -2.91 44.98
C LYS A 6 -22.52 -2.51 43.65
N ALA A 7 -22.47 -3.47 42.73
CA ALA A 7 -22.01 -3.28 41.35
C ALA A 7 -22.80 -2.16 40.63
N LYS A 8 -22.08 -1.27 39.92
CA LYS A 8 -22.68 -0.31 38.98
C LYS A 8 -23.42 -1.08 37.88
N SER A 9 -24.65 -0.67 37.59
CA SER A 9 -25.50 -1.24 36.53
C SER A 9 -24.74 -1.27 35.20
N LYS A 10 -24.54 -2.48 34.64
CA LYS A 10 -24.10 -2.65 33.26
C LYS A 10 -25.14 -1.99 32.36
N THR A 11 -24.73 -1.10 31.46
CA THR A 11 -25.61 -0.61 30.39
C THR A 11 -26.09 -1.83 29.61
N SER A 12 -27.39 -2.08 29.61
CA SER A 12 -27.92 -3.28 28.98
C SER A 12 -27.88 -3.14 27.45
N ALA A 13 -27.84 -4.24 26.71
CA ALA A 13 -27.95 -4.22 25.25
C ALA A 13 -29.21 -3.43 24.80
N LYS A 14 -30.29 -3.49 25.59
CA LYS A 14 -31.52 -2.72 25.38
C LYS A 14 -31.30 -1.20 25.48
N ASP A 15 -30.48 -0.74 26.42
CA ASP A 15 -30.17 0.70 26.57
C ASP A 15 -29.29 1.23 25.42
N ALA A 16 -28.41 0.38 24.89
CA ALA A 16 -27.58 0.72 23.73
C ALA A 16 -28.44 0.80 22.45
N ILE A 17 -29.32 -0.18 22.23
CA ILE A 17 -30.27 -0.19 21.10
C ILE A 17 -31.21 1.03 21.16
N TYR A 18 -31.72 1.38 22.34
CA TYR A 18 -32.58 2.56 22.52
C TYR A 18 -31.89 3.87 22.07
N LYS A 19 -30.64 4.07 22.47
CA LYS A 19 -29.87 5.27 22.08
C LYS A 19 -29.53 5.31 20.58
N LEU A 20 -29.28 4.15 19.98
CA LEU A 20 -29.05 4.06 18.52
C LEU A 20 -30.32 4.41 17.74
N ARG A 21 -31.51 3.95 18.20
CA ARG A 21 -32.80 4.33 17.61
C ARG A 21 -33.09 5.83 17.74
N GLU A 22 -32.79 6.43 18.88
CA GLU A 22 -32.91 7.89 19.07
C GLU A 22 -32.02 8.68 18.10
N THR A 23 -30.81 8.17 17.86
CA THR A 23 -29.87 8.77 16.88
C THR A 23 -30.38 8.61 15.45
N LEU A 24 -30.99 7.47 15.12
CA LEU A 24 -31.58 7.21 13.80
C LEU A 24 -32.73 8.19 13.50
N ASP A 25 -33.65 8.40 14.45
CA ASP A 25 -34.77 9.34 14.33
C ASP A 25 -34.28 10.79 14.14
N MET A 26 -33.17 11.18 14.81
CA MET A 26 -32.54 12.48 14.60
C MET A 26 -31.99 12.64 13.17
N LEU A 27 -31.34 11.59 12.64
CA LEU A 27 -30.78 11.60 11.29
C LEU A 27 -31.88 11.60 10.22
N GLU A 28 -32.98 10.88 10.43
CA GLU A 28 -34.17 10.89 9.57
C GLU A 28 -34.78 12.28 9.46
N LYS A 29 -34.98 12.97 10.59
CA LYS A 29 -35.49 14.35 10.61
C LYS A 29 -34.56 15.31 9.87
N ARG A 30 -33.25 15.12 10.00
CA ARG A 30 -32.25 15.94 9.30
C ARG A 30 -32.24 15.68 7.79
N GLN A 31 -32.39 14.42 7.38
CA GLN A 31 -32.52 14.04 5.97
C GLN A 31 -33.74 14.70 5.34
N ALA A 32 -34.93 14.54 5.95
CA ALA A 32 -36.17 15.13 5.43
C ALA A 32 -36.07 16.67 5.29
N PHE A 33 -35.38 17.32 6.21
CA PHE A 33 -35.11 18.77 6.13
C PHE A 33 -34.19 19.14 4.95
N LEU A 34 -33.15 18.35 4.68
CA LEU A 34 -32.26 18.59 3.54
C LEU A 34 -32.94 18.27 2.21
N GLU A 35 -33.78 17.24 2.14
CA GLU A 35 -34.60 16.91 0.96
C GLU A 35 -35.56 18.04 0.63
N ALA A 36 -36.22 18.63 1.62
CA ALA A 36 -37.07 19.80 1.44
C ALA A 36 -36.28 21.01 0.87
N LYS A 37 -35.03 21.20 1.31
CA LYS A 37 -34.14 22.26 0.78
C LYS A 37 -33.72 21.97 -0.66
N ALA A 38 -33.29 20.75 -0.96
CA ALA A 38 -32.92 20.34 -2.31
C ALA A 38 -34.09 20.55 -3.30
N ASN A 39 -35.30 20.17 -2.90
CA ASN A 39 -36.52 20.38 -3.70
C ASN A 39 -36.85 21.87 -3.91
N ASN A 40 -36.53 22.75 -2.96
CA ASN A 40 -36.75 24.19 -3.11
C ASN A 40 -35.74 24.83 -4.07
N GLU A 41 -34.48 24.40 -4.02
CA GLU A 41 -33.45 24.82 -4.99
C GLU A 41 -33.80 24.30 -6.40
N LEU A 42 -34.32 23.07 -6.51
CA LEU A 42 -34.81 22.53 -7.80
C LEU A 42 -35.94 23.37 -8.40
N LYS A 43 -36.91 23.81 -7.58
CA LYS A 43 -37.97 24.72 -8.05
C LYS A 43 -37.40 26.04 -8.53
N THR A 44 -36.39 26.56 -7.83
CA THR A 44 -35.71 27.81 -8.18
C THR A 44 -34.92 27.67 -9.48
N ALA A 45 -34.27 26.52 -9.70
CA ALA A 45 -33.62 26.18 -10.97
C ALA A 45 -34.64 26.13 -12.12
N LYS A 46 -35.76 25.41 -11.95
CA LYS A 46 -36.82 25.31 -12.97
C LYS A 46 -37.45 26.65 -13.35
N VAL A 47 -37.68 27.54 -12.38
CA VAL A 47 -38.26 28.88 -12.66
C VAL A 47 -37.31 29.79 -13.44
N ASN A 48 -36.00 29.57 -13.30
CA ASN A 48 -34.96 30.42 -13.89
C ASN A 48 -34.23 29.75 -15.06
N ALA A 49 -34.55 28.50 -15.43
CA ALA A 49 -33.88 27.75 -16.48
C ALA A 49 -33.89 28.54 -17.80
N THR A 50 -35.05 29.01 -18.25
CA THR A 50 -35.16 29.82 -19.48
C THR A 50 -35.01 31.34 -19.29
N LYS A 51 -34.92 31.83 -18.05
CA LYS A 51 -34.91 33.29 -17.75
C LYS A 51 -33.55 33.83 -17.31
N ASN A 52 -32.80 33.05 -16.53
CA ASN A 52 -31.52 33.46 -15.97
C ASN A 52 -30.65 32.21 -15.67
N ARG A 53 -29.90 31.79 -16.69
CA ARG A 53 -29.03 30.60 -16.67
C ARG A 53 -28.05 30.59 -15.50
N ARG A 54 -27.51 31.76 -15.11
CA ARG A 54 -26.56 31.89 -13.99
C ARG A 54 -27.21 31.59 -12.63
N VAL A 55 -28.45 32.03 -12.42
CA VAL A 55 -29.20 31.76 -11.19
C VAL A 55 -29.64 30.29 -11.12
N ALA A 56 -30.03 29.71 -12.26
CA ALA A 56 -30.40 28.30 -12.35
C ALA A 56 -29.21 27.38 -12.03
N LEU A 57 -28.03 27.65 -12.61
CA LEU A 57 -26.81 26.87 -12.36
C LEU A 57 -26.35 26.94 -10.89
N LEU A 58 -26.45 28.12 -10.25
CA LEU A 58 -26.15 28.27 -8.83
C LEU A 58 -27.14 27.51 -7.92
N ALA A 59 -28.43 27.46 -8.30
CA ALA A 59 -29.43 26.68 -7.59
C ALA A 59 -29.19 25.17 -7.74
N LEU A 60 -28.82 24.69 -8.93
CA LEU A 60 -28.43 23.29 -9.16
C LEU A 60 -27.19 22.89 -8.36
N LYS A 61 -26.17 23.75 -8.31
CA LYS A 61 -24.97 23.52 -7.48
C LYS A 61 -25.31 23.40 -5.98
N ARG A 62 -26.26 24.20 -5.48
CA ARG A 62 -26.76 24.10 -4.10
C ARG A 62 -27.59 22.84 -3.87
N LYS A 63 -28.46 22.46 -4.82
CA LYS A 63 -29.22 21.20 -4.80
C LYS A 63 -28.27 20.00 -4.68
N LYS A 64 -27.27 19.88 -5.56
CA LYS A 64 -26.31 18.77 -5.55
C LYS A 64 -25.50 18.71 -4.24
N ALA A 65 -25.18 19.86 -3.65
CA ALA A 65 -24.54 19.92 -2.33
C ALA A 65 -25.45 19.41 -1.19
N TYR A 66 -26.76 19.66 -1.26
CA TYR A 66 -27.73 19.08 -0.32
C TYR A 66 -27.90 17.56 -0.54
N GLU A 67 -27.95 17.10 -1.80
CA GLU A 67 -28.02 15.68 -2.17
C GLU A 67 -26.79 14.90 -1.68
N THR A 68 -25.59 15.45 -1.86
CA THR A 68 -24.35 14.86 -1.33
C THR A 68 -24.39 14.73 0.20
N ASN A 69 -25.00 15.70 0.90
CA ASN A 69 -25.17 15.64 2.35
C ASN A 69 -26.23 14.61 2.76
N ILE A 70 -27.28 14.41 1.96
CA ILE A 70 -28.28 13.37 2.16
C ILE A 70 -27.64 11.98 2.01
N GLU A 71 -26.80 11.76 1.00
CA GLU A 71 -26.06 10.51 0.80
C GLU A 71 -25.15 10.17 1.98
N LYS A 72 -24.44 11.18 2.51
CA LYS A 72 -23.63 11.01 3.74
C LYS A 72 -24.48 10.61 4.95
N ILE A 73 -25.68 11.19 5.10
CA ILE A 73 -26.62 10.82 6.17
C ILE A 73 -27.16 9.40 5.96
N ASN A 74 -27.46 9.01 4.72
CA ASN A 74 -27.90 7.65 4.40
C ASN A 74 -26.82 6.60 4.73
N GLY A 75 -25.56 6.88 4.40
CA GLY A 75 -24.44 6.02 4.79
C GLY A 75 -24.28 5.91 6.32
N ALA A 76 -24.47 7.01 7.05
CA ALA A 76 -24.44 7.02 8.51
C ALA A 76 -25.62 6.23 9.12
N ARG A 77 -26.83 6.36 8.56
CA ARG A 77 -28.01 5.58 8.99
C ARG A 77 -27.79 4.09 8.77
N MET A 78 -27.34 3.67 7.58
CA MET A 78 -27.04 2.27 7.26
C MET A 78 -25.99 1.68 8.21
N THR A 79 -24.98 2.47 8.57
CA THR A 79 -23.96 2.06 9.55
C THR A 79 -24.57 1.84 10.94
N ILE A 80 -25.44 2.73 11.40
CA ILE A 80 -26.12 2.64 12.71
C ILE A 80 -27.09 1.45 12.74
N GLU A 81 -27.86 1.23 11.67
CA GLU A 81 -28.75 0.07 11.54
C GLU A 81 -27.98 -1.25 11.58
N THR A 82 -26.85 -1.32 10.87
CA THR A 82 -25.96 -2.50 10.88
C THR A 82 -25.40 -2.75 12.28
N GLN A 83 -24.99 -1.70 13.00
CA GLN A 83 -24.53 -1.82 14.40
C GLN A 83 -25.65 -2.29 15.33
N MET A 84 -26.88 -1.83 15.13
CA MET A 84 -28.03 -2.24 15.92
C MET A 84 -28.35 -3.72 15.69
N MET A 85 -28.33 -4.19 14.43
CA MET A 85 -28.48 -5.60 14.08
C MET A 85 -27.35 -6.46 14.69
N ALA A 86 -26.10 -5.98 14.66
CA ALA A 86 -24.97 -6.69 15.27
C ALA A 86 -25.11 -6.84 16.79
N ILE A 87 -25.60 -5.81 17.48
CA ILE A 87 -25.84 -5.86 18.93
C ILE A 87 -27.02 -6.78 19.26
N GLU A 88 -28.10 -6.75 18.46
CA GLU A 88 -29.24 -7.66 18.61
C GLU A 88 -28.80 -9.12 18.40
N ASN A 89 -28.02 -9.41 17.36
CA ASN A 89 -27.46 -10.73 17.09
C ASN A 89 -26.48 -11.18 18.18
N ALA A 90 -25.61 -10.29 18.66
CA ALA A 90 -24.69 -10.59 19.75
C ALA A 90 -25.44 -10.93 21.05
N ASN A 91 -26.57 -10.25 21.32
CA ASN A 91 -27.39 -10.54 22.49
C ASN A 91 -28.10 -11.91 22.38
N VAL A 92 -28.62 -12.25 21.19
CA VAL A 92 -29.21 -13.59 20.91
C VAL A 92 -28.14 -14.68 20.98
N ASN A 93 -26.95 -14.45 20.44
CA ASN A 93 -25.83 -15.38 20.51
C ASN A 93 -25.35 -15.59 21.96
N LEU A 94 -25.31 -14.53 22.78
CA LEU A 94 -24.94 -14.64 24.20
C LEU A 94 -25.96 -15.49 24.97
N GLU A 95 -27.26 -15.30 24.71
CA GLU A 95 -28.33 -16.09 25.30
C GLU A 95 -28.26 -17.56 24.85
N THR A 96 -27.98 -17.80 23.57
CA THR A 96 -27.78 -19.13 22.98
C THR A 96 -26.55 -19.83 23.59
N MET A 97 -25.43 -19.12 23.72
CA MET A 97 -24.22 -19.63 24.40
C MET A 97 -24.48 -19.92 25.88
N GLY A 98 -25.32 -19.12 26.54
CA GLY A 98 -25.78 -19.39 27.91
C GLY A 98 -26.55 -20.72 28.00
N ALA A 99 -27.48 -20.95 27.08
CA ALA A 99 -28.24 -22.20 27.00
C ALA A 99 -27.34 -23.40 26.64
N MET A 100 -26.41 -23.23 25.69
CA MET A 100 -25.41 -24.24 25.32
C MET A 100 -24.47 -24.57 26.48
N ARG A 101 -24.05 -23.58 27.28
CA ARG A 101 -23.21 -23.78 28.45
C ARG A 101 -23.94 -24.55 29.55
N ALA A 102 -25.20 -24.23 29.79
CA ALA A 102 -26.05 -25.00 30.71
C ALA A 102 -26.24 -26.45 30.23
N GLY A 103 -26.40 -26.65 28.91
CA GLY A 103 -26.46 -27.97 28.28
C GLY A 103 -25.13 -28.75 28.39
N ALA A 104 -23.99 -28.08 28.17
CA ALA A 104 -22.66 -28.67 28.30
C ALA A 104 -22.32 -29.03 29.75
N GLU A 105 -22.74 -28.23 30.74
CA GLU A 105 -22.61 -28.56 32.16
C GLU A 105 -23.49 -29.75 32.54
N ALA A 106 -24.72 -29.84 32.02
CA ALA A 106 -25.57 -31.02 32.17
C ALA A 106 -24.94 -32.26 31.50
N MET A 107 -24.38 -32.12 30.30
CA MET A 107 -23.69 -33.19 29.57
C MET A 107 -22.41 -33.65 30.27
N LYS A 108 -21.65 -32.72 30.87
CA LYS A 108 -20.45 -33.00 31.68
C LYS A 108 -20.79 -33.80 32.94
N ASN A 109 -21.93 -33.50 33.57
CA ASN A 109 -22.43 -34.29 34.70
C ASN A 109 -22.92 -35.69 34.27
N ILE A 110 -23.34 -35.85 33.02
CA ILE A 110 -23.73 -37.15 32.44
C ILE A 110 -22.50 -37.96 31.96
N HIS A 111 -21.42 -37.31 31.52
CA HIS A 111 -20.23 -37.93 30.90
C HIS A 111 -19.02 -38.07 31.85
N GLY A 112 -19.20 -38.03 33.16
CA GLY A 112 -18.12 -38.22 34.15
C GLY A 112 -17.42 -39.60 34.16
N SER A 113 -17.57 -40.41 33.10
CA SER A 113 -16.95 -41.75 33.01
C SER A 113 -16.45 -42.18 31.62
N MET A 114 -16.27 -41.30 30.62
CA MET A 114 -15.62 -41.71 29.36
C MET A 114 -14.54 -40.74 28.85
N ASP A 115 -13.56 -41.38 28.20
CA ASP A 115 -12.17 -41.03 27.94
C ASP A 115 -11.92 -39.77 27.08
N ILE A 116 -10.75 -39.14 27.30
CA ILE A 116 -10.41 -37.74 27.01
C ILE A 116 -9.93 -37.45 25.57
N ASN A 117 -10.04 -38.39 24.63
CA ASN A 117 -9.40 -38.27 23.31
C ASN A 117 -10.34 -38.06 22.10
N LYS A 118 -11.56 -37.55 22.28
CA LYS A 118 -12.48 -37.23 21.15
C LYS A 118 -13.28 -35.92 21.30
N VAL A 119 -12.70 -34.90 21.94
CA VAL A 119 -13.35 -33.58 22.08
C VAL A 119 -12.83 -32.55 21.06
N ASP A 120 -11.66 -32.78 20.45
CA ASP A 120 -11.07 -31.81 19.52
C ASP A 120 -11.77 -31.76 18.15
N THR A 121 -12.37 -32.86 17.69
CA THR A 121 -13.01 -32.93 16.36
C THR A 121 -14.33 -32.16 16.29
N THR A 122 -15.08 -32.06 17.39
CA THR A 122 -16.38 -31.36 17.40
C THR A 122 -16.23 -29.84 17.54
N MET A 123 -15.10 -29.35 18.04
CA MET A 123 -14.83 -27.91 18.16
C MET A 123 -14.38 -27.29 16.83
N ASP A 124 -13.74 -28.07 15.96
CA ASP A 124 -13.31 -27.61 14.64
C ASP A 124 -14.49 -27.59 13.64
N ASP A 125 -15.40 -28.57 13.68
CA ASP A 125 -16.62 -28.55 12.84
C ASP A 125 -17.57 -27.37 13.18
N ILE A 126 -17.53 -26.88 14.42
CA ILE A 126 -18.33 -25.71 14.86
C ILE A 126 -17.69 -24.38 14.42
N ARG A 127 -16.35 -24.34 14.30
CA ARG A 127 -15.64 -23.16 13.76
C ARG A 127 -15.88 -23.01 12.27
N ASP A 128 -15.87 -24.13 11.53
CA ASP A 128 -16.11 -24.12 10.09
C ASP A 128 -17.54 -23.68 9.73
N GLN A 129 -18.53 -23.97 10.58
CA GLN A 129 -19.90 -23.46 10.39
C GLN A 129 -20.09 -22.00 10.80
N MET A 130 -19.25 -21.44 11.67
CA MET A 130 -19.32 -20.02 12.05
C MET A 130 -18.78 -19.08 10.96
N ASP A 131 -17.84 -19.53 10.14
CA ASP A 131 -17.21 -18.69 9.11
C ASP A 131 -18.09 -18.47 7.88
N ILE A 132 -18.91 -19.46 7.49
CA ILE A 132 -19.88 -19.34 6.38
C ILE A 132 -20.99 -18.33 6.70
N ALA A 133 -21.41 -18.23 7.98
CA ALA A 133 -22.42 -17.28 8.41
C ALA A 133 -21.91 -15.81 8.42
N ASN A 134 -20.61 -15.62 8.61
CA ASN A 134 -19.96 -14.30 8.53
C ASN A 134 -19.75 -13.84 7.07
N GLU A 135 -19.51 -14.78 6.15
CA GLU A 135 -19.28 -14.48 4.72
C GLU A 135 -20.55 -13.94 4.02
N ILE A 136 -21.74 -14.41 4.43
CA ILE A 136 -23.04 -13.89 3.93
C ILE A 136 -23.33 -12.50 4.50
N SER A 137 -22.87 -12.21 5.72
CA SER A 137 -23.01 -10.89 6.36
C SER A 137 -22.08 -9.83 5.75
N ASP A 138 -20.89 -10.22 5.29
CA ASP A 138 -19.92 -9.35 4.64
C ASP A 138 -20.24 -9.08 3.15
N ALA A 139 -20.97 -9.99 2.50
CA ALA A 139 -21.46 -9.79 1.12
C ALA A 139 -22.56 -8.70 1.03
N ILE A 140 -23.32 -8.49 2.11
CA ILE A 140 -24.44 -7.53 2.16
C ILE A 140 -23.97 -6.12 2.60
N SER A 141 -22.80 -6.00 3.24
CA SER A 141 -22.37 -4.78 3.96
C SER A 141 -21.34 -3.91 3.21
N ARG A 142 -21.17 -4.07 1.89
CA ARG A 142 -20.31 -3.18 1.09
C ARG A 142 -20.99 -1.84 0.81
N PRO A 143 -20.45 -0.69 1.26
CA PRO A 143 -20.89 0.61 0.79
C PRO A 143 -20.33 0.83 -0.63
N VAL A 144 -21.20 1.11 -1.58
CA VAL A 144 -20.84 1.44 -2.96
C VAL A 144 -20.41 2.92 -3.03
N GLY A 145 -19.19 3.14 -3.55
CA GLY A 145 -18.73 4.35 -4.25
C GLY A 145 -19.00 5.72 -3.61
N MET A 146 -17.98 6.33 -3.00
CA MET A 146 -17.99 7.76 -2.67
C MET A 146 -16.61 8.38 -2.88
N GLY A 147 -16.46 9.16 -3.94
CA GLY A 147 -15.28 9.98 -4.19
C GLY A 147 -15.16 10.46 -5.63
N GLU A 148 -16.05 11.35 -6.08
CA GLU A 148 -15.81 12.19 -7.25
C GLU A 148 -15.90 13.67 -6.87
N GLU A 149 -14.89 14.43 -7.29
CA GLU A 149 -14.90 15.90 -7.27
C GLU A 149 -15.76 16.37 -8.45
N LEU A 150 -16.59 17.40 -8.21
CA LEU A 150 -17.65 17.87 -9.10
C LEU A 150 -17.09 18.36 -10.45
N ASP A 151 -17.61 17.80 -11.55
CA ASP A 151 -17.39 18.28 -12.92
C ASP A 151 -18.43 19.38 -13.25
N GLU A 152 -17.96 20.51 -13.78
CA GLU A 152 -18.84 21.61 -14.19
C GLU A 152 -19.64 21.25 -15.46
N ASP A 153 -19.16 20.29 -16.24
CA ASP A 153 -19.79 19.82 -17.47
C ASP A 153 -21.06 18.97 -17.20
N GLU A 154 -21.12 18.23 -16.08
CA GLU A 154 -22.30 17.47 -15.66
C GLU A 154 -23.48 18.40 -15.30
N LEU A 155 -23.18 19.50 -14.61
CA LEU A 155 -24.19 20.50 -14.22
C LEU A 155 -24.72 21.31 -15.42
N LEU A 156 -23.90 21.51 -16.44
CA LEU A 156 -24.31 22.16 -17.68
C LEU A 156 -25.27 21.28 -18.48
N ASN A 157 -25.00 19.97 -18.55
CA ASN A 157 -25.91 19.02 -19.19
C ASN A 157 -27.26 18.90 -18.45
N GLU A 158 -27.27 18.83 -17.11
CA GLU A 158 -28.52 18.82 -16.32
C GLU A 158 -29.35 20.11 -16.52
N LEU A 159 -28.67 21.25 -16.73
CA LEU A 159 -29.34 22.52 -16.99
C LEU A 159 -29.97 22.56 -18.40
N GLU A 160 -29.29 22.02 -19.41
CA GLU A 160 -29.81 21.97 -20.78
C GLU A 160 -31.03 21.05 -20.91
N GLU A 161 -31.06 19.94 -20.18
CA GLU A 161 -32.25 19.08 -20.10
C GLU A 161 -33.43 19.80 -19.45
N LEU A 162 -33.20 20.56 -18.36
CA LEU A 162 -34.25 21.35 -17.69
C LEU A 162 -34.74 22.53 -18.54
N GLU A 163 -33.87 23.16 -19.33
CA GLU A 163 -34.25 24.19 -20.31
C GLU A 163 -35.20 23.59 -21.37
N GLN A 164 -34.89 22.39 -21.86
CA GLN A 164 -35.70 21.67 -22.85
C GLN A 164 -37.07 21.22 -22.27
N GLU A 165 -37.10 20.68 -21.05
CA GLU A 165 -38.36 20.31 -20.37
C GLU A 165 -39.29 21.51 -20.13
N GLU A 166 -38.74 22.68 -19.76
CA GLU A 166 -39.55 23.90 -19.56
C GLU A 166 -40.09 24.46 -20.88
N LEU A 167 -39.31 24.38 -21.96
CA LEU A 167 -39.73 24.75 -23.31
C LEU A 167 -40.84 23.83 -23.80
N ASP A 168 -40.70 22.52 -23.64
CA ASP A 168 -41.70 21.51 -24.04
C ASP A 168 -43.00 21.67 -23.22
N ALA A 169 -42.91 21.94 -21.91
CA ALA A 169 -44.07 22.22 -21.06
C ALA A 169 -44.82 23.50 -21.46
N LYS A 170 -44.12 24.55 -21.90
CA LYS A 170 -44.74 25.78 -22.44
C LYS A 170 -45.39 25.57 -23.81
N MET A 171 -44.89 24.61 -24.61
CA MET A 171 -45.51 24.24 -25.90
C MET A 171 -46.80 23.42 -25.73
N LEU A 172 -46.98 22.74 -24.59
CA LEU A 172 -48.21 22.01 -24.25
C LEU A 172 -49.38 22.91 -23.77
N ASP A 173 -49.11 24.16 -23.37
CA ASP A 173 -50.12 25.08 -22.78
C ASP A 173 -50.56 26.22 -23.72
N THR A 174 -50.43 26.04 -25.05
CA THR A 174 -50.93 27.03 -26.03
C THR A 174 -52.28 26.61 -26.62
N PRO A 175 -53.39 27.34 -26.39
CA PRO A 175 -54.62 27.12 -27.15
C PRO A 175 -54.44 27.62 -28.60
N ALA A 176 -55.02 26.88 -29.55
CA ALA A 176 -54.83 27.04 -30.99
C ALA A 176 -55.06 28.48 -31.51
N PRO A 177 -54.28 28.95 -32.51
CA PRO A 177 -54.40 30.32 -33.01
C PRO A 177 -55.60 30.48 -33.94
N ALA A 178 -56.39 31.52 -33.69
CA ALA A 178 -57.31 32.08 -34.69
C ALA A 178 -56.53 32.98 -35.66
N VAL A 179 -56.72 32.73 -36.95
CA VAL A 179 -56.23 33.50 -38.10
C VAL A 179 -56.83 34.91 -38.09
N ILE A 180 -56.05 35.95 -38.46
CA ILE A 180 -56.42 37.06 -39.39
C ILE A 180 -55.20 37.99 -39.67
N THR A 181 -55.22 38.51 -40.90
CA THR A 181 -54.32 39.26 -41.83
C THR A 181 -53.51 40.51 -41.37
N PRO A 182 -52.58 41.03 -42.23
CA PRO A 182 -51.47 41.92 -41.86
C PRO A 182 -51.71 43.42 -42.11
N ASP A 183 -50.96 44.30 -41.43
CA ASP A 183 -50.64 45.65 -41.93
C ASP A 183 -49.34 46.25 -41.33
N VAL A 184 -48.72 47.18 -42.06
CA VAL A 184 -47.34 47.70 -41.91
C VAL A 184 -47.34 49.13 -41.27
N PRO A 185 -46.21 49.88 -41.22
CA PRO A 185 -45.29 50.17 -40.09
C PRO A 185 -45.48 51.55 -39.40
N VAL A 186 -44.69 51.92 -38.36
CA VAL A 186 -44.13 53.30 -38.12
C VAL A 186 -43.21 53.40 -36.86
N HIS A 187 -41.94 53.75 -37.13
CA HIS A 187 -41.00 54.71 -36.50
C HIS A 187 -40.75 54.91 -34.95
N LYS A 188 -39.45 54.71 -34.58
CA LYS A 188 -38.45 55.66 -33.98
C LYS A 188 -38.37 55.88 -32.42
N PRO A 189 -37.27 56.47 -31.87
CA PRO A 189 -36.36 55.81 -30.91
C PRO A 189 -36.11 56.60 -29.59
N SER A 190 -35.28 56.09 -28.65
CA SER A 190 -34.09 56.81 -28.12
C SER A 190 -33.37 56.15 -26.92
N LYS A 191 -32.05 56.34 -26.98
CA LYS A 191 -30.87 56.07 -26.14
C LYS A 191 -30.97 56.22 -24.60
N GLY A 192 -30.08 55.47 -23.93
CA GLY A 192 -29.42 55.86 -22.68
C GLY A 192 -28.34 54.84 -22.27
N SER A 193 -27.07 55.20 -22.45
CA SER A 193 -25.84 54.41 -22.24
C SER A 193 -25.24 54.54 -20.84
N VAL A 194 -24.57 53.50 -20.33
CA VAL A 194 -23.36 53.60 -19.47
C VAL A 194 -22.39 52.49 -19.90
N SER A 195 -21.10 52.84 -19.90
CA SER A 195 -19.95 52.30 -20.66
C SER A 195 -19.36 50.97 -20.18
N GLU A 196 -18.97 50.13 -21.16
CA GLU A 196 -18.22 48.86 -21.03
C GLU A 196 -16.69 49.03 -20.86
N ASP A 197 -16.19 50.27 -20.75
CA ASP A 197 -14.75 50.56 -20.84
C ASP A 197 -13.95 50.40 -19.52
N GLU A 198 -14.60 50.12 -18.39
CA GLU A 198 -13.91 49.87 -17.10
C GLU A 198 -13.63 48.38 -16.84
N GLU A 199 -14.49 47.46 -17.32
CA GLU A 199 -14.33 46.02 -17.10
C GLU A 199 -13.21 45.40 -17.97
N GLU A 200 -12.95 45.96 -19.16
CA GLU A 200 -11.87 45.47 -20.03
C GLU A 200 -10.46 45.84 -19.52
N LYS A 201 -10.36 46.88 -18.67
CA LYS A 201 -9.10 47.25 -18.00
C LYS A 201 -8.78 46.35 -16.81
N GLU A 202 -9.79 45.87 -16.09
CA GLU A 202 -9.58 44.95 -14.96
C GLU A 202 -9.24 43.53 -15.43
N LEU A 203 -9.77 43.06 -16.56
CA LEU A 203 -9.39 41.76 -17.15
C LEU A 203 -7.94 41.72 -17.65
N LYS A 204 -7.42 42.81 -18.22
CA LYS A 204 -6.01 42.88 -18.64
C LYS A 204 -5.04 42.95 -17.46
N ALA A 205 -5.45 43.53 -16.34
CA ALA A 205 -4.65 43.54 -15.11
C ALA A 205 -4.59 42.15 -14.43
N LEU A 206 -5.66 41.36 -14.51
CA LEU A 206 -5.68 39.97 -14.04
C LEU A 206 -4.88 39.01 -14.95
N GLN A 207 -4.90 39.20 -16.27
CA GLN A 207 -4.08 38.42 -17.20
C GLN A 207 -2.57 38.68 -17.03
N ALA A 208 -2.17 39.90 -16.69
CA ALA A 208 -0.78 40.24 -16.39
C ALA A 208 -0.28 39.65 -15.04
N SER A 209 -1.20 39.40 -14.09
CA SER A 209 -0.87 38.78 -12.80
C SER A 209 -0.61 37.26 -12.89
N MET A 210 -1.03 36.61 -13.98
CA MET A 210 -0.89 35.16 -14.16
C MET A 210 0.35 34.74 -14.98
N SER A 211 1.09 35.69 -15.55
CA SER A 211 2.32 35.40 -16.31
C SER A 211 3.59 35.31 -15.45
N ASP A 212 3.53 35.65 -14.15
CA ASP A 212 4.70 35.71 -13.26
C ASP A 212 4.88 34.50 -12.34
N MET A 213 4.26 33.35 -12.65
CA MET A 213 4.46 32.09 -11.91
C MET A 213 5.16 31.00 -12.74
N ILE A 214 6.09 31.42 -13.61
CA ILE A 214 7.13 30.54 -14.15
C ILE A 214 8.27 30.49 -13.12
N VAL A 215 8.29 29.43 -12.31
CA VAL A 215 9.50 29.08 -11.54
C VAL A 215 10.57 28.64 -12.56
N PRO A 216 11.76 29.25 -12.55
CA PRO A 216 12.81 28.88 -13.49
C PRO A 216 13.30 27.45 -13.20
N GLN A 217 13.29 26.60 -14.23
CA GLN A 217 14.05 25.35 -14.24
C GLN A 217 15.55 25.68 -14.20
N SER A 218 16.10 25.80 -12.99
CA SER A 218 17.55 25.86 -12.78
C SER A 218 17.94 24.86 -11.70
N HIS A 219 17.97 23.58 -12.07
CA HIS A 219 18.92 22.55 -11.60
C HIS A 219 18.77 21.27 -12.43
N PHE A 220 18.96 21.40 -13.74
CA PHE A 220 19.35 20.31 -14.64
C PHE A 220 20.37 20.87 -15.64
N GLN A 221 21.45 21.44 -15.13
CA GLN A 221 22.62 21.78 -15.93
C GLN A 221 23.84 21.17 -15.27
N ASN A 222 24.08 19.91 -15.62
CA ASN A 222 25.39 19.35 -15.95
C ASN A 222 25.18 17.90 -16.39
N VAL A 223 24.45 17.73 -17.49
CA VAL A 223 24.63 16.57 -18.36
C VAL A 223 25.11 17.14 -19.66
N THR A 224 26.42 17.00 -19.91
CA THR A 224 27.01 17.18 -21.24
C THR A 224 26.10 16.54 -22.29
N PRO A 225 25.84 17.18 -23.44
CA PRO A 225 25.03 16.58 -24.48
C PRO A 225 25.79 15.39 -25.04
N PHE A 226 25.51 14.19 -24.53
CA PHE A 226 25.84 12.98 -25.24
C PHE A 226 25.03 13.03 -26.53
N LEU A 227 25.72 13.19 -27.66
CA LEU A 227 25.21 12.82 -28.97
C LEU A 227 24.44 11.51 -28.84
N CYS A 228 23.13 11.53 -29.05
CA CYS A 228 22.29 10.33 -28.99
C CYS A 228 22.64 9.45 -30.19
N PRO A 229 23.30 8.28 -30.02
CA PRO A 229 23.91 7.59 -31.16
C PRO A 229 22.91 6.83 -32.04
N MET A 230 21.67 6.61 -31.60
CA MET A 230 20.73 5.72 -32.29
C MET A 230 19.30 6.25 -32.27
N LEU A 231 18.96 6.99 -33.34
CA LEU A 231 17.59 7.32 -33.69
C LEU A 231 17.09 6.28 -34.70
N HIS A 232 16.26 5.35 -34.25
CA HIS A 232 15.57 4.41 -35.15
C HIS A 232 14.18 4.96 -35.44
N GLN A 233 13.86 5.14 -36.72
CA GLN A 233 12.56 5.66 -37.15
C GLN A 233 11.95 4.73 -38.18
N LEU A 234 10.66 4.43 -38.03
CA LEU A 234 9.84 3.69 -38.98
C LEU A 234 8.62 4.52 -39.35
N LYS A 235 8.45 4.78 -40.65
CA LYS A 235 7.28 5.49 -41.18
C LYS A 235 6.36 4.52 -41.89
N LEU A 236 5.13 4.45 -41.41
CA LEU A 236 4.09 3.56 -41.91
C LEU A 236 2.95 4.38 -42.53
N PRO A 237 2.57 4.12 -43.79
CA PRO A 237 1.41 4.78 -44.40
C PRO A 237 0.11 4.32 -43.73
N ASN A 238 -0.82 5.24 -43.52
CA ASN A 238 -2.15 4.97 -42.94
C ASN A 238 -3.22 5.82 -43.65
N GLY A 239 -3.69 5.36 -44.81
CA GLY A 239 -4.58 6.14 -45.68
C GLY A 239 -3.90 7.44 -46.16
N PRO A 240 -4.51 8.63 -45.99
CA PRO A 240 -3.87 9.91 -46.33
C PRO A 240 -2.83 10.37 -45.30
N ASN A 241 -2.75 9.71 -44.14
CA ASN A 241 -1.88 10.08 -43.03
C ASN A 241 -0.68 9.13 -42.92
N THR A 242 0.31 9.49 -42.10
CA THR A 242 1.48 8.65 -41.79
C THR A 242 1.56 8.42 -40.29
N ILE A 243 1.78 7.17 -39.89
CA ILE A 243 2.17 6.83 -38.52
C ILE A 243 3.71 6.83 -38.47
N THR A 244 4.28 7.57 -37.54
CA THR A 244 5.74 7.60 -37.32
C THR A 244 6.08 7.00 -35.98
N LEU A 245 6.87 5.93 -36.00
CA LEU A 245 7.42 5.31 -34.80
C LEU A 245 8.87 5.75 -34.67
N THR A 246 9.23 6.34 -33.52
CA THR A 246 10.58 6.83 -33.27
C THR A 246 11.09 6.29 -31.95
N TYR A 247 12.20 5.55 -31.98
CA TYR A 247 12.92 5.10 -30.79
C TYR A 247 14.26 5.82 -30.70
N ASP A 248 14.53 6.46 -29.57
CA ASP A 248 15.71 7.29 -29.33
C ASP A 248 16.64 6.74 -28.25
N GLY A 249 16.50 5.47 -27.89
CA GLY A 249 17.26 4.83 -26.81
C GLY A 249 16.71 5.07 -25.40
N LEU A 250 16.01 6.19 -25.17
CA LEU A 250 15.36 6.49 -23.89
C LEU A 250 13.89 6.04 -23.87
N GLY A 251 13.22 6.10 -25.01
CA GLY A 251 11.83 5.67 -25.13
C GLY A 251 11.33 5.60 -26.57
N LEU A 252 10.09 5.13 -26.70
CA LEU A 252 9.38 4.96 -27.96
C LEU A 252 8.30 6.04 -28.09
N ARG A 253 8.35 6.83 -29.15
CA ARG A 253 7.29 7.77 -29.55
C ARG A 253 6.47 7.16 -30.69
N VAL A 254 5.16 7.38 -30.61
CA VAL A 254 4.18 6.96 -31.61
C VAL A 254 3.43 8.21 -32.04
N GLU A 255 3.59 8.64 -33.27
CA GLU A 255 2.98 9.85 -33.82
C GLU A 255 1.99 9.49 -34.93
N GLY A 256 0.85 10.20 -34.97
CA GLY A 256 -0.24 9.95 -35.92
C GLY A 256 -1.37 9.10 -35.34
N ALA A 257 -2.44 8.92 -36.12
CA ALA A 257 -3.63 8.20 -35.69
C ALA A 257 -3.36 6.69 -35.55
N VAL A 258 -3.46 6.16 -34.33
CA VAL A 258 -3.17 4.76 -34.01
C VAL A 258 -4.28 4.14 -33.16
N ASP A 259 -4.60 2.89 -33.46
CA ASP A 259 -5.54 2.11 -32.66
C ASP A 259 -4.86 1.59 -31.40
N VAL A 260 -5.49 1.81 -30.25
CA VAL A 260 -5.02 1.37 -28.95
C VAL A 260 -6.06 0.50 -28.29
N GLU A 261 -5.64 -0.69 -27.88
CA GLU A 261 -6.40 -1.56 -27.00
C GLU A 261 -5.94 -1.38 -25.56
N GLN A 262 -6.90 -1.16 -24.66
CA GLN A 262 -6.67 -1.00 -23.22
C GLN A 262 -7.85 -1.63 -22.46
N LYS A 263 -7.57 -2.58 -21.57
CA LYS A 263 -8.59 -3.31 -20.77
C LYS A 263 -9.73 -3.91 -21.62
N GLY A 264 -9.41 -4.41 -22.81
CA GLY A 264 -10.39 -4.99 -23.74
C GLY A 264 -11.23 -3.97 -24.53
N SER A 265 -11.04 -2.67 -24.31
CA SER A 265 -11.65 -1.61 -25.11
C SER A 265 -10.67 -1.12 -26.17
N ARG A 266 -11.15 -0.99 -27.42
CA ARG A 266 -10.38 -0.44 -28.54
C ARG A 266 -10.81 0.99 -28.83
N ARG A 267 -9.85 1.90 -28.96
CA ARG A 267 -10.08 3.30 -29.35
C ARG A 267 -8.98 3.76 -30.30
N THR A 268 -9.32 4.64 -31.25
CA THR A 268 -8.34 5.31 -32.10
C THR A 268 -7.91 6.61 -31.44
N LEU A 269 -6.62 6.80 -31.21
CA LEU A 269 -6.06 8.05 -30.70
C LEU A 269 -5.51 8.84 -31.89
N SER A 270 -6.05 10.04 -32.14
CA SER A 270 -5.70 10.90 -33.28
C SER A 270 -4.49 11.80 -33.05
N ASP A 271 -4.10 12.04 -31.79
CA ASP A 271 -2.90 12.77 -31.42
C ASP A 271 -2.28 12.19 -30.14
N LEU A 272 -1.08 11.63 -30.28
CA LEU A 272 -0.23 11.20 -29.17
C LEU A 272 0.87 12.26 -28.99
N THR A 273 0.47 13.49 -28.64
CA THR A 273 1.37 14.52 -28.09
C THR A 273 1.92 14.15 -26.70
N LEU A 274 1.56 12.97 -26.19
CA LEU A 274 1.98 12.42 -24.90
C LEU A 274 3.40 11.84 -25.01
N LEU A 275 4.26 12.29 -24.08
CA LEU A 275 5.70 12.02 -23.95
C LEU A 275 6.12 10.56 -24.25
N PRO A 276 7.37 10.32 -24.72
CA PRO A 276 7.88 9.01 -25.08
C PRO A 276 7.54 7.92 -24.05
N ILE A 277 7.06 6.77 -24.52
CA ILE A 277 6.92 5.57 -23.70
C ILE A 277 8.34 5.18 -23.25
N ALA A 278 8.61 5.31 -21.96
CA ALA A 278 9.94 5.01 -21.41
C ALA A 278 10.39 3.60 -21.82
N LYS A 279 11.69 3.42 -22.10
CA LYS A 279 12.31 2.14 -22.46
C LYS A 279 11.88 0.98 -21.54
N VAL A 280 11.86 1.24 -20.22
CA VAL A 280 11.46 0.25 -19.20
C VAL A 280 9.98 -0.16 -19.27
N ASN A 281 9.15 0.59 -19.99
CA ASN A 281 7.73 0.32 -20.14
C ASN A 281 7.38 -0.36 -21.47
N VAL A 282 8.30 -0.42 -22.43
CA VAL A 282 8.09 -1.15 -23.68
C VAL A 282 8.31 -2.64 -23.40
N LEU A 283 7.24 -3.43 -23.41
CA LEU A 283 7.29 -4.85 -23.09
C LEU A 283 7.69 -5.69 -24.30
N ASN A 284 7.12 -5.39 -25.46
CA ASN A 284 7.37 -6.12 -26.68
C ASN A 284 6.93 -5.32 -27.91
N VAL A 285 7.53 -5.61 -29.06
CA VAL A 285 7.08 -5.14 -30.37
C VAL A 285 7.09 -6.33 -31.31
N VAL A 286 5.97 -6.61 -31.96
CA VAL A 286 5.80 -7.78 -32.83
C VAL A 286 5.07 -7.40 -34.10
N LEU A 287 5.50 -7.97 -35.23
CA LEU A 287 4.74 -7.95 -36.47
C LEU A 287 3.88 -9.20 -36.59
N ASP A 288 2.56 -9.06 -36.55
CA ASP A 288 1.64 -10.10 -36.98
C ASP A 288 1.68 -10.17 -38.51
N SER A 289 2.41 -11.16 -39.03
CA SER A 289 2.61 -11.32 -40.47
C SER A 289 1.32 -11.72 -41.20
N SER A 290 0.37 -12.36 -40.51
CA SER A 290 -0.90 -12.79 -41.10
C SER A 290 -1.85 -11.61 -41.31
N GLN A 291 -1.87 -10.68 -40.35
CA GLN A 291 -2.71 -9.47 -40.40
C GLN A 291 -1.98 -8.26 -40.98
N ARG A 292 -0.65 -8.34 -41.15
CA ARG A 292 0.23 -7.22 -41.48
C ARG A 292 0.03 -6.03 -40.54
N VAL A 293 0.00 -6.33 -39.25
CA VAL A 293 -0.15 -5.33 -38.18
C VAL A 293 1.05 -5.44 -37.24
N LEU A 294 1.75 -4.34 -37.07
CA LEU A 294 2.76 -4.19 -36.03
C LEU A 294 2.05 -3.83 -34.72
N ARG A 295 2.28 -4.62 -33.67
CA ARG A 295 1.75 -4.41 -32.33
C ARG A 295 2.86 -4.01 -31.37
N ILE A 296 2.66 -2.91 -30.67
CA ILE A 296 3.54 -2.44 -29.59
C ILE A 296 2.83 -2.69 -28.27
N HIS A 297 3.38 -3.58 -27.45
CA HIS A 297 2.88 -3.85 -26.12
C HIS A 297 3.66 -3.00 -25.12
N ALA A 298 2.96 -2.12 -24.40
CA ALA A 298 3.61 -1.19 -23.49
C ALA A 298 2.76 -0.88 -22.24
N LEU A 299 3.45 -0.49 -21.18
CA LEU A 299 2.84 0.00 -19.94
C LEU A 299 2.79 1.53 -19.95
N VAL A 300 1.59 2.09 -19.92
CA VAL A 300 1.38 3.54 -20.02
C VAL A 300 0.86 4.08 -18.68
N PRO A 301 1.47 5.14 -18.11
CA PRO A 301 0.95 5.79 -16.91
C PRO A 301 -0.46 6.33 -17.14
N ARG A 302 -1.39 6.07 -16.20
CA ARG A 302 -2.75 6.62 -16.27
C ARG A 302 -2.77 8.15 -16.27
N LYS A 303 -1.87 8.75 -15.49
CA LYS A 303 -1.68 10.19 -15.38
C LYS A 303 -0.21 10.50 -15.64
N GLN A 304 0.12 10.91 -16.85
CA GLN A 304 1.52 11.07 -17.28
C GLN A 304 2.26 12.18 -16.50
N ALA A 305 1.55 13.20 -16.03
CA ALA A 305 2.11 14.28 -15.21
C ALA A 305 2.34 13.91 -13.73
N VAL A 306 1.87 12.73 -13.29
CA VAL A 306 1.97 12.30 -11.89
C VAL A 306 3.08 11.25 -11.75
N PRO A 307 4.18 11.56 -11.03
CA PRO A 307 5.16 10.56 -10.65
C PRO A 307 4.47 9.40 -9.91
N ASP A 308 4.91 8.17 -10.18
CA ASP A 308 4.37 6.94 -9.57
C ASP A 308 2.91 6.63 -9.95
N SER A 309 2.38 7.20 -11.04
CA SER A 309 1.04 6.86 -11.52
C SER A 309 0.93 5.35 -11.79
N PRO A 310 -0.22 4.72 -11.45
CA PRO A 310 -0.49 3.34 -11.87
C PRO A 310 -0.34 3.19 -13.38
N LEU A 311 0.20 2.04 -13.79
CA LEU A 311 0.39 1.70 -15.19
C LEU A 311 -0.81 0.90 -15.70
N ASP A 312 -1.24 1.21 -16.91
CA ASP A 312 -2.15 0.37 -17.67
C ASP A 312 -1.40 -0.29 -18.83
N LEU A 313 -1.74 -1.54 -19.11
CA LEU A 313 -1.28 -2.23 -20.30
C LEU A 313 -2.04 -1.70 -21.52
N CYS A 314 -1.29 -1.23 -22.51
CA CYS A 314 -1.79 -0.73 -23.78
C CYS A 314 -1.12 -1.49 -24.94
N ILE A 315 -1.92 -1.85 -25.95
CA ILE A 315 -1.45 -2.48 -27.18
C ILE A 315 -1.75 -1.54 -28.34
N PHE A 316 -0.72 -0.95 -28.92
CA PHE A 316 -0.84 -0.07 -30.09
C PHE A 316 -0.75 -0.91 -31.35
N SER A 317 -1.69 -0.73 -32.28
CA SER A 317 -1.76 -1.48 -33.53
C SER A 317 -1.53 -0.56 -34.72
N CYS A 318 -0.47 -0.81 -35.47
CA CYS A 318 -0.09 -0.05 -36.65
C CYS A 318 -0.13 -0.95 -37.89
N PRO A 319 -0.98 -0.67 -38.90
CA PRO A 319 -0.93 -1.38 -40.18
C PRO A 319 0.45 -1.23 -40.85
N VAL A 320 0.91 -2.29 -41.50
CA VAL A 320 2.21 -2.31 -42.20
C VAL A 320 2.01 -2.74 -43.65
N ASP A 321 2.34 -1.84 -44.57
CA ASP A 321 2.36 -2.15 -45.99
C ASP A 321 3.41 -3.21 -46.33
N GLN A 322 3.15 -4.00 -47.37
CA GLN A 322 4.05 -5.06 -47.83
C GLN A 322 5.47 -4.54 -48.12
N SER A 323 5.59 -3.32 -48.65
CA SER A 323 6.86 -2.66 -48.96
C SER A 323 7.67 -2.27 -47.72
N LYS A 324 7.04 -2.20 -46.55
CA LYS A 324 7.63 -1.76 -45.28
C LYS A 324 7.91 -2.91 -44.30
N VAL A 325 7.55 -4.15 -44.65
CA VAL A 325 7.71 -5.32 -43.77
C VAL A 325 9.17 -5.51 -43.32
N SER A 326 10.14 -5.46 -44.23
CA SER A 326 11.56 -5.63 -43.90
C SER A 326 12.08 -4.51 -42.99
N GLU A 327 11.68 -3.25 -43.26
CA GLU A 327 12.02 -2.10 -42.44
C GLU A 327 11.41 -2.22 -41.03
N ALA A 328 10.17 -2.69 -40.95
CA ALA A 328 9.48 -2.95 -39.69
C ALA A 328 10.16 -4.06 -38.88
N GLN A 329 10.60 -5.14 -39.52
CA GLN A 329 11.36 -6.21 -38.85
C GLN A 329 12.69 -5.71 -38.29
N HIS A 330 13.44 -4.90 -39.07
CA HIS A 330 14.67 -4.29 -38.58
C HIS A 330 14.41 -3.35 -37.40
N PHE A 331 13.38 -2.51 -37.50
CA PHE A 331 12.98 -1.62 -36.41
C PHE A 331 12.61 -2.40 -35.15
N ILE A 332 11.83 -3.47 -35.27
CA ILE A 332 11.46 -4.36 -34.15
C ILE A 332 12.70 -4.92 -33.49
N GLN A 333 13.62 -5.51 -34.26
CA GLN A 333 14.83 -6.12 -33.72
C GLN A 333 15.66 -5.08 -32.96
N SER A 334 15.88 -3.91 -33.56
CA SER A 334 16.60 -2.81 -32.90
C SER A 334 15.92 -2.38 -31.60
N VAL A 335 14.59 -2.20 -31.59
CA VAL A 335 13.87 -1.81 -30.36
C VAL A 335 14.00 -2.90 -29.30
N ILE A 336 13.78 -4.17 -29.64
CA ILE A 336 13.86 -5.30 -28.70
C ILE A 336 15.25 -5.41 -28.08
N ASP A 337 16.31 -5.38 -28.90
CA ASP A 337 17.70 -5.47 -28.43
C ASP A 337 18.02 -4.35 -27.43
N HIS A 338 17.54 -3.13 -27.68
CA HIS A 338 17.78 -2.00 -26.78
C HIS A 338 16.93 -2.02 -25.52
N VAL A 339 15.62 -2.33 -25.61
CA VAL A 339 14.72 -2.33 -24.45
C VAL A 339 15.00 -3.51 -23.49
N TYR A 340 15.76 -4.50 -23.94
CA TYR A 340 16.24 -5.65 -23.17
C TYR A 340 17.77 -5.74 -23.11
N GLN A 341 18.50 -4.66 -23.40
CA GLN A 341 19.98 -4.69 -23.43
C GLN A 341 20.59 -5.21 -22.10
N ASP A 342 19.94 -4.91 -20.97
CA ASP A 342 20.42 -5.23 -19.63
C ASP A 342 19.66 -6.42 -19.02
N ALA A 343 18.62 -6.94 -19.68
CA ALA A 343 17.71 -7.92 -19.09
C ALA A 343 17.28 -8.99 -20.10
N LYS A 344 17.20 -10.25 -19.68
CA LYS A 344 16.73 -11.33 -20.55
C LYS A 344 15.29 -11.07 -21.05
N HIS A 345 15.08 -11.17 -22.36
CA HIS A 345 13.76 -11.17 -23.00
C HIS A 345 13.11 -12.57 -22.91
N GLU A 346 11.78 -12.64 -22.93
CA GLU A 346 11.00 -13.90 -22.88
C GLU A 346 11.37 -14.82 -21.70
N LYS A 347 11.49 -14.25 -20.49
CA LYS A 347 11.90 -15.00 -19.28
C LYS A 347 10.99 -16.19 -19.01
N ARG A 348 11.58 -17.30 -18.57
CA ARG A 348 10.91 -18.49 -18.04
C ARG A 348 10.66 -18.29 -16.54
N LEU A 349 9.40 -18.25 -16.12
CA LEU A 349 9.00 -17.88 -14.77
C LEU A 349 8.25 -19.05 -14.12
N LYS A 350 8.76 -19.53 -12.99
CA LYS A 350 7.96 -20.36 -12.06
C LYS A 350 7.20 -19.41 -11.15
N VAL A 351 5.87 -19.42 -11.18
CA VAL A 351 5.02 -18.55 -10.37
C VAL A 351 4.38 -19.35 -9.26
N LEU A 352 4.65 -18.99 -8.00
CA LEU A 352 3.98 -19.53 -6.83
C LEU A 352 2.95 -18.56 -6.31
N ILE A 353 1.70 -19.01 -6.23
CA ILE A 353 0.58 -18.20 -5.72
C ILE A 353 0.14 -18.80 -4.38
N ASN A 354 0.13 -18.00 -3.32
CA ASN A 354 -0.58 -18.37 -2.11
C ASN A 354 -2.01 -17.83 -2.18
N PRO A 355 -3.02 -18.70 -2.42
CA PRO A 355 -4.38 -18.23 -2.62
C PRO A 355 -5.02 -17.67 -1.34
N PHE A 356 -4.50 -18.05 -0.17
CA PHE A 356 -4.96 -17.59 1.15
C PHE A 356 -4.17 -16.38 1.66
N GLY A 357 -3.18 -15.89 0.89
CA GLY A 357 -2.39 -14.73 1.25
C GLY A 357 -3.25 -13.47 1.41
N GLY A 358 -3.04 -12.73 2.51
CA GLY A 358 -3.69 -11.44 2.74
C GLY A 358 -5.21 -11.53 2.83
N GLN A 359 -5.90 -10.87 1.91
CA GLN A 359 -7.37 -10.87 1.79
C GLN A 359 -7.89 -11.96 0.82
N GLY A 360 -7.07 -12.97 0.49
CA GLY A 360 -7.44 -14.01 -0.48
C GLY A 360 -7.48 -13.53 -1.94
N LEU A 361 -6.83 -12.40 -2.24
CA LEU A 361 -6.89 -11.75 -3.56
C LEU A 361 -5.74 -12.15 -4.50
N ALA A 362 -4.76 -12.92 -4.04
CA ALA A 362 -3.55 -13.24 -4.81
C ALA A 362 -3.84 -13.83 -6.20
N ARG A 363 -4.76 -14.81 -6.29
CA ARG A 363 -5.20 -15.40 -7.57
C ARG A 363 -5.78 -14.35 -8.51
N LYS A 364 -6.63 -13.49 -7.98
CA LYS A 364 -7.30 -12.42 -8.74
C LYS A 364 -6.28 -11.40 -9.24
N ILE A 365 -5.37 -10.96 -8.36
CA ILE A 365 -4.27 -10.05 -8.70
C ILE A 365 -3.44 -10.63 -9.84
N PHE A 366 -3.03 -11.90 -9.73
CA PHE A 366 -2.26 -12.54 -10.77
C PHE A 366 -3.02 -12.57 -12.10
N ARG A 367 -4.23 -13.15 -12.10
CA ARG A 367 -5.03 -13.33 -13.32
C ARG A 367 -5.38 -12.02 -14.02
N GLU A 368 -5.78 -11.00 -13.27
CA GLU A 368 -6.31 -9.76 -13.84
C GLU A 368 -5.26 -8.69 -14.10
N LYS A 369 -4.12 -8.72 -13.39
CA LYS A 369 -3.11 -7.65 -13.49
C LYS A 369 -1.74 -8.12 -13.95
N VAL A 370 -1.31 -9.32 -13.56
CA VAL A 370 0.08 -9.77 -13.76
C VAL A 370 0.21 -10.65 -14.99
N ALA A 371 -0.66 -11.66 -15.13
CA ALA A 371 -0.62 -12.61 -16.25
C ALA A 371 -0.71 -11.90 -17.62
N PRO A 372 -1.60 -10.91 -17.85
CA PRO A 372 -1.65 -10.21 -19.14
C PRO A 372 -0.37 -9.42 -19.46
N VAL A 373 0.31 -8.93 -18.42
CA VAL A 373 1.57 -8.18 -18.54
C VAL A 373 2.72 -9.13 -18.88
N PHE A 374 2.78 -10.29 -18.21
CA PHE A 374 3.75 -11.35 -18.53
C PHE A 374 3.54 -11.92 -19.94
N GLU A 375 2.30 -12.14 -20.36
CA GLU A 375 1.96 -12.59 -21.71
C GLU A 375 2.38 -11.56 -22.77
N SER A 376 2.09 -10.27 -22.54
CA SER A 376 2.51 -9.18 -23.42
C SER A 376 4.03 -9.04 -23.56
N ALA A 377 4.78 -9.41 -22.51
CA ALA A 377 6.25 -9.49 -22.53
C ALA A 377 6.78 -10.85 -23.03
N ARG A 378 5.90 -11.76 -23.47
CA ARG A 378 6.21 -13.12 -23.93
C ARG A 378 6.97 -13.96 -22.91
N CYS A 379 6.76 -13.72 -21.63
CA CYS A 379 7.30 -14.60 -20.59
C CYS A 379 6.67 -16.00 -20.73
N LYS A 380 7.46 -17.05 -20.51
CA LYS A 380 6.98 -18.44 -20.42
C LYS A 380 6.64 -18.71 -18.97
N VAL A 381 5.37 -18.81 -18.65
CA VAL A 381 4.88 -18.83 -17.26
C VAL A 381 4.36 -20.22 -16.89
N ASP A 382 4.92 -20.79 -15.84
CA ASP A 382 4.44 -22.01 -15.16
C ASP A 382 3.88 -21.62 -13.80
N VAL A 383 2.58 -21.82 -13.56
CA VAL A 383 1.89 -21.38 -12.35
C VAL A 383 1.58 -22.57 -11.45
N GLN A 384 1.89 -22.45 -10.17
CA GLN A 384 1.55 -23.43 -9.14
C GLN A 384 1.01 -22.71 -7.89
N GLU A 385 -0.06 -23.24 -7.31
CA GLU A 385 -0.61 -22.72 -6.07
C GLU A 385 -0.02 -23.48 -4.87
N THR A 386 0.22 -22.78 -3.76
CA THR A 386 0.58 -23.42 -2.49
C THR A 386 -0.68 -23.87 -1.77
N GLU A 387 -0.61 -25.03 -1.13
CA GLU A 387 -1.78 -25.69 -0.52
C GLU A 387 -1.77 -25.66 1.01
N TYR A 388 -0.58 -25.70 1.61
CA TYR A 388 -0.37 -25.71 3.05
C TYR A 388 0.92 -24.97 3.42
N GLN A 389 1.09 -24.65 4.71
CA GLN A 389 2.31 -24.04 5.23
C GLN A 389 3.52 -24.95 5.00
N GLY A 390 4.58 -24.41 4.41
CA GLY A 390 5.78 -25.17 4.06
C GLY A 390 5.76 -25.79 2.66
N HIS A 391 4.63 -25.77 1.93
CA HIS A 391 4.59 -26.31 0.56
C HIS A 391 5.55 -25.55 -0.38
N ALA A 392 5.77 -24.25 -0.20
CA ALA A 392 6.72 -23.51 -1.03
C ALA A 392 8.19 -23.90 -0.74
N VAL A 393 8.49 -24.40 0.47
CA VAL A 393 9.80 -24.97 0.81
C VAL A 393 10.06 -26.21 -0.04
N GLU A 394 9.09 -27.12 -0.11
CA GLU A 394 9.17 -28.38 -0.86
C GLU A 394 9.35 -28.10 -2.36
N ILE A 395 8.52 -27.22 -2.92
CA ILE A 395 8.61 -26.84 -4.34
C ILE A 395 9.98 -26.24 -4.67
N ALA A 396 10.49 -25.31 -3.85
CA ALA A 396 11.78 -24.68 -4.11
C ALA A 396 12.94 -25.68 -3.96
N LYS A 397 12.86 -26.61 -3.00
CA LYS A 397 13.85 -27.66 -2.80
C LYS A 397 13.95 -28.59 -4.00
N GLU A 398 12.83 -28.96 -4.61
CA GLU A 398 12.77 -29.92 -5.72
C GLU A 398 12.88 -29.28 -7.11
N LEU A 399 12.90 -27.95 -7.20
CA LEU A 399 12.91 -27.22 -8.47
C LEU A 399 14.08 -27.61 -9.38
N ASP A 400 13.79 -27.81 -10.68
CA ASP A 400 14.82 -27.80 -11.71
C ASP A 400 15.27 -26.35 -11.98
N ILE A 401 16.43 -25.98 -11.42
CA ILE A 401 17.00 -24.63 -11.52
C ILE A 401 17.50 -24.26 -12.92
N ASP A 402 17.57 -25.20 -13.86
CA ASP A 402 17.91 -24.95 -15.27
C ASP A 402 16.68 -24.61 -16.12
N ALA A 403 15.50 -25.05 -15.69
CA ALA A 403 14.24 -24.85 -16.40
C ALA A 403 13.71 -23.41 -16.33
N TYR A 404 14.11 -22.65 -15.30
CA TYR A 404 13.56 -21.32 -15.02
C TYR A 404 14.63 -20.24 -14.96
N ASP A 405 14.23 -19.01 -15.27
CA ASP A 405 15.07 -17.82 -15.15
C ASP A 405 14.79 -17.04 -13.86
N ALA A 406 13.65 -17.29 -13.21
CA ALA A 406 13.28 -16.72 -11.91
C ALA A 406 12.13 -17.50 -11.24
N MET A 407 12.08 -17.40 -9.91
CA MET A 407 10.97 -17.84 -9.07
C MET A 407 10.15 -16.63 -8.63
N VAL A 408 8.91 -16.52 -9.07
CA VAL A 408 8.02 -15.38 -8.81
C VAL A 408 6.99 -15.75 -7.75
N THR A 409 6.93 -15.01 -6.64
CA THR A 409 5.91 -15.21 -5.61
C THR A 409 4.80 -14.17 -5.76
N VAL A 410 3.55 -14.62 -5.79
CA VAL A 410 2.35 -13.77 -5.66
C VAL A 410 1.76 -14.03 -4.29
N SER A 411 2.31 -13.35 -3.28
CA SER A 411 2.03 -13.59 -1.86
C SER A 411 2.56 -12.42 -1.01
N GLY A 412 2.66 -12.62 0.30
CA GLY A 412 3.44 -11.78 1.19
C GLY A 412 4.82 -12.39 1.51
N ASP A 413 5.51 -11.76 2.45
CA ASP A 413 6.89 -12.08 2.83
C ASP A 413 7.10 -13.54 3.30
N GLY A 414 6.08 -14.18 3.89
CA GLY A 414 6.18 -15.58 4.36
C GLY A 414 6.46 -16.61 3.25
N VAL A 415 5.90 -16.45 2.05
CA VAL A 415 6.20 -17.38 0.93
C VAL A 415 7.60 -17.14 0.38
N ILE A 416 8.08 -15.88 0.39
CA ILE A 416 9.46 -15.56 0.05
C ILE A 416 10.41 -16.26 1.03
N HIS A 417 10.09 -16.20 2.33
CA HIS A 417 10.81 -16.91 3.38
C HIS A 417 10.86 -18.42 3.13
N GLU A 418 9.72 -19.05 2.81
CA GLU A 418 9.66 -20.48 2.50
C GLU A 418 10.51 -20.87 1.29
N VAL A 419 10.42 -20.10 0.19
CA VAL A 419 11.21 -20.37 -1.03
C VAL A 419 12.71 -20.28 -0.76
N ILE A 420 13.17 -19.22 -0.08
CA ILE A 420 14.58 -19.06 0.27
C ILE A 420 15.07 -20.25 1.10
N ASN A 421 14.29 -20.66 2.10
CA ASN A 421 14.65 -21.79 2.95
C ASN A 421 14.60 -23.14 2.21
N GLY A 422 13.70 -23.31 1.24
CA GLY A 422 13.66 -24.48 0.37
C GLY A 422 14.92 -24.60 -0.50
N PHE A 423 15.37 -23.49 -1.11
CA PHE A 423 16.64 -23.46 -1.82
C PHE A 423 17.84 -23.74 -0.91
N CYS A 424 17.85 -23.21 0.31
CA CYS A 424 18.90 -23.47 1.30
C CYS A 424 19.00 -24.94 1.74
N GLN A 425 17.93 -25.73 1.60
CA GLN A 425 17.93 -27.16 1.91
C GLN A 425 18.49 -28.03 0.76
N ARG A 426 18.86 -27.43 -0.38
CA ARG A 426 19.43 -28.16 -1.51
C ARG A 426 20.93 -28.41 -1.33
N PRO A 427 21.46 -29.51 -1.88
CA PRO A 427 22.91 -29.75 -1.91
C PRO A 427 23.70 -28.64 -2.66
N ASP A 428 23.07 -28.04 -3.68
CA ASP A 428 23.59 -26.97 -4.54
C ASP A 428 23.03 -25.58 -4.15
N ALA A 429 22.69 -25.36 -2.87
CA ALA A 429 21.99 -24.17 -2.37
C ALA A 429 22.52 -22.82 -2.91
N ARG A 430 23.85 -22.59 -2.85
CA ARG A 430 24.46 -21.35 -3.37
C ARG A 430 24.21 -21.15 -4.87
N LEU A 431 24.31 -22.22 -5.66
CA LEU A 431 24.03 -22.18 -7.09
C LEU A 431 22.55 -21.88 -7.35
N ALA A 432 21.65 -22.56 -6.63
CA ALA A 432 20.20 -22.35 -6.76
C ALA A 432 19.79 -20.89 -6.48
N LEU A 433 20.23 -20.33 -5.34
CA LEU A 433 19.93 -18.95 -4.94
C LEU A 433 20.53 -17.90 -5.89
N LYS A 434 21.69 -18.19 -6.49
CA LYS A 434 22.34 -17.32 -7.48
C LYS A 434 21.68 -17.40 -8.85
N LYS A 435 21.29 -18.60 -9.28
CA LYS A 435 20.81 -18.88 -10.64
C LYS A 435 19.34 -18.51 -10.81
N VAL A 436 18.52 -18.69 -9.78
CA VAL A 436 17.07 -18.45 -9.81
C VAL A 436 16.73 -17.28 -8.88
N PRO A 437 16.82 -16.02 -9.37
CA PRO A 437 16.45 -14.85 -8.59
C PRO A 437 14.95 -14.83 -8.27
N MET A 438 14.61 -14.17 -7.17
CA MET A 438 13.25 -13.96 -6.71
C MET A 438 12.56 -12.84 -7.50
N GLY A 439 11.36 -13.09 -8.00
CA GLY A 439 10.41 -12.07 -8.45
C GLY A 439 9.33 -11.86 -7.40
N VAL A 440 9.10 -10.62 -6.99
CA VAL A 440 8.14 -10.32 -5.92
C VAL A 440 6.93 -9.61 -6.49
N ILE A 441 5.75 -10.21 -6.33
CA ILE A 441 4.46 -9.61 -6.65
C ILE A 441 3.64 -9.55 -5.35
N PRO A 442 3.18 -8.35 -4.93
CA PRO A 442 2.45 -8.19 -3.68
C PRO A 442 1.07 -8.84 -3.78
N GLY A 443 0.84 -9.85 -2.94
CA GLY A 443 -0.42 -10.58 -2.83
C GLY A 443 -0.83 -10.90 -1.39
N GLY A 444 0.02 -10.58 -0.40
CA GLY A 444 -0.23 -10.83 1.02
C GLY A 444 -0.39 -9.56 1.85
N THR A 445 -0.46 -9.72 3.18
CA THR A 445 -0.55 -8.61 4.13
C THR A 445 0.79 -7.88 4.29
N GLY A 446 1.88 -8.63 4.52
CA GLY A 446 3.26 -8.10 4.57
C GLY A 446 3.89 -8.15 3.18
N ASN A 447 4.42 -7.02 2.71
CA ASN A 447 5.07 -6.90 1.39
C ASN A 447 6.37 -6.08 1.52
N ALA A 448 7.12 -6.27 2.60
CA ALA A 448 8.26 -5.44 2.98
C ALA A 448 9.33 -5.39 1.88
N LEU A 449 9.68 -6.53 1.28
CA LEU A 449 10.70 -6.56 0.22
C LEU A 449 10.27 -5.78 -1.03
N SER A 450 9.00 -5.88 -1.43
CA SER A 450 8.46 -5.14 -2.57
C SER A 450 8.50 -3.62 -2.32
N ILE A 451 8.15 -3.19 -1.11
CA ILE A 451 8.26 -1.79 -0.67
C ILE A 451 9.72 -1.35 -0.67
N CYS A 452 10.64 -2.18 -0.18
CA CYS A 452 12.06 -1.84 -0.17
C CYS A 452 12.63 -1.65 -1.56
N MET A 453 12.16 -2.40 -2.57
CA MET A 453 12.67 -2.29 -3.93
C MET A 453 12.03 -1.12 -4.71
N LEU A 454 10.74 -0.85 -4.55
CA LEU A 454 10.00 0.12 -5.38
C LEU A 454 9.43 1.32 -4.62
N GLY A 455 9.53 1.35 -3.30
CA GLY A 455 8.92 2.36 -2.43
C GLY A 455 7.48 2.05 -2.07
N GLU A 456 6.94 2.81 -1.12
CA GLU A 456 5.62 2.54 -0.50
C GLU A 456 4.43 2.60 -1.45
N LYS A 457 4.52 3.45 -2.48
CA LYS A 457 3.44 3.60 -3.47
C LYS A 457 3.47 2.48 -4.49
N LEU A 458 4.64 2.27 -5.11
CA LEU A 458 4.78 1.35 -6.25
C LEU A 458 4.94 -0.11 -5.80
N GLY A 459 5.48 -0.35 -4.61
CA GLY A 459 5.69 -1.70 -4.06
C GLY A 459 4.39 -2.48 -3.78
N PHE A 460 3.22 -1.83 -3.85
CA PHE A 460 1.90 -2.50 -3.75
C PHE A 460 1.17 -2.57 -5.09
N ASP A 461 1.73 -2.00 -6.16
CA ASP A 461 1.13 -2.05 -7.48
C ASP A 461 1.63 -3.28 -8.24
N ALA A 462 0.70 -4.21 -8.49
CA ALA A 462 0.99 -5.47 -9.18
C ALA A 462 1.55 -5.30 -10.60
N VAL A 463 1.22 -4.20 -11.29
CA VAL A 463 1.70 -3.94 -12.65
C VAL A 463 3.12 -3.38 -12.62
N HIS A 464 3.43 -2.48 -11.67
CA HIS A 464 4.80 -1.99 -11.47
C HIS A 464 5.77 -3.10 -11.04
N THR A 465 5.32 -3.99 -10.17
CA THR A 465 6.10 -5.15 -9.71
C THR A 465 6.24 -6.21 -10.81
N ALA A 466 5.20 -6.45 -11.62
CA ALA A 466 5.32 -7.28 -12.83
C ALA A 466 6.33 -6.71 -13.83
N ARG A 467 6.33 -5.39 -14.06
CA ARG A 467 7.35 -4.70 -14.86
C ARG A 467 8.75 -4.91 -14.28
N GLN A 468 8.89 -4.84 -12.96
CA GLN A 468 10.17 -5.10 -12.29
C GLN A 468 10.64 -6.55 -12.50
N VAL A 469 9.75 -7.54 -12.50
CA VAL A 469 10.13 -8.93 -12.84
C VAL A 469 10.57 -9.05 -14.31
N ILE A 470 9.85 -8.41 -15.24
CA ILE A 470 10.17 -8.49 -16.68
C ILE A 470 11.49 -7.79 -17.01
N LYS A 471 11.68 -6.56 -16.50
CA LYS A 471 12.78 -5.67 -16.89
C LYS A 471 13.91 -5.62 -15.88
N GLY A 472 13.72 -6.19 -14.70
CA GLY A 472 14.71 -6.21 -13.65
C GLY A 472 15.88 -7.13 -13.98
N THR A 473 16.99 -6.80 -13.33
CA THR A 473 18.23 -7.59 -13.31
C THR A 473 18.44 -8.13 -11.90
N PRO A 474 19.22 -9.20 -11.71
CA PRO A 474 19.49 -9.74 -10.38
C PRO A 474 20.21 -8.72 -9.49
N MET A 475 19.52 -8.22 -8.47
CA MET A 475 20.09 -7.45 -7.36
C MET A 475 20.45 -8.43 -6.24
N ALA A 476 21.71 -8.43 -5.82
CA ALA A 476 22.19 -9.26 -4.73
C ALA A 476 21.49 -8.89 -3.41
N LEU A 477 21.19 -9.90 -2.60
CA LEU A 477 20.58 -9.80 -1.29
C LEU A 477 21.41 -10.61 -0.30
N ASP A 478 21.74 -9.99 0.82
CA ASP A 478 22.25 -10.70 1.98
C ASP A 478 21.14 -11.52 2.63
N LEU A 479 21.49 -12.70 3.12
CA LEU A 479 20.63 -13.51 3.98
C LEU A 479 21.26 -13.68 5.34
N CYS A 480 20.43 -13.84 6.36
CA CYS A 480 20.84 -13.97 7.74
C CYS A 480 20.59 -15.41 8.19
N SER A 481 21.65 -16.16 8.52
CA SER A 481 21.49 -17.45 9.20
C SER A 481 21.01 -17.18 10.61
N VAL A 482 19.89 -17.78 11.00
CA VAL A 482 19.36 -17.77 12.36
C VAL A 482 19.52 -19.15 12.94
N THR A 483 20.21 -19.25 14.07
CA THR A 483 20.41 -20.51 14.78
C THR A 483 19.90 -20.41 16.22
N TYR A 484 19.08 -21.36 16.62
CA TYR A 484 18.65 -21.57 18.01
C TYR A 484 18.53 -23.07 18.28
N ASP A 485 18.92 -23.52 19.47
CA ASP A 485 19.05 -24.96 19.77
C ASP A 485 19.82 -25.68 18.62
N ASP A 486 19.22 -26.73 18.03
CA ASP A 486 19.73 -27.46 16.86
C ASP A 486 19.06 -27.03 15.53
N HIS A 487 18.28 -25.94 15.55
CA HIS A 487 17.56 -25.42 14.39
C HIS A 487 18.33 -24.29 13.73
N ARG A 488 18.43 -24.36 12.40
CA ARG A 488 19.00 -23.32 11.55
C ARG A 488 18.13 -23.05 10.34
N TYR A 489 17.87 -21.78 10.05
CA TYR A 489 17.10 -21.32 8.89
C TYR A 489 17.55 -19.92 8.47
N MET A 490 17.12 -19.46 7.30
CA MET A 490 17.48 -18.16 6.75
C MET A 490 16.37 -17.13 6.96
N SER A 491 16.76 -15.94 7.41
CA SER A 491 15.95 -14.74 7.45
C SER A 491 16.44 -13.75 6.38
N PHE A 492 15.53 -12.94 5.83
CA PHE A 492 15.88 -11.88 4.88
C PHE A 492 15.37 -10.49 5.30
N LEU A 493 14.55 -10.39 6.36
CA LEU A 493 13.98 -9.14 6.85
C LEU A 493 14.60 -8.72 8.18
N SER A 494 14.08 -9.22 9.30
CA SER A 494 14.28 -8.59 10.61
C SER A 494 14.21 -9.55 11.78
N HIS A 495 14.90 -9.21 12.87
CA HIS A 495 14.87 -9.95 14.13
C HIS A 495 14.57 -9.01 15.29
N ASN A 496 13.52 -9.32 16.03
CA ASN A 496 12.87 -8.39 16.95
C ASN A 496 12.76 -9.01 18.33
N TYR A 497 13.26 -8.31 19.34
CA TYR A 497 13.02 -8.58 20.76
C TYR A 497 12.68 -7.28 21.50
N GLY A 498 11.63 -7.33 22.32
CA GLY A 498 11.11 -6.17 23.06
C GLY A 498 9.78 -5.65 22.52
N ILE A 499 9.51 -4.35 22.65
CA ILE A 499 8.18 -3.77 22.41
C ILE A 499 7.61 -4.04 21.01
N THR A 500 8.44 -4.15 19.96
CA THR A 500 7.98 -4.40 18.59
C THR A 500 7.53 -5.84 18.36
N SER A 501 8.21 -6.83 18.94
CA SER A 501 7.77 -8.24 18.87
C SER A 501 6.36 -8.46 19.41
N TYR A 502 6.00 -7.70 20.46
CA TYR A 502 4.66 -7.68 21.03
C TYR A 502 3.64 -7.00 20.12
N ALA A 503 4.03 -5.92 19.44
CA ALA A 503 3.14 -5.22 18.53
C ALA A 503 2.68 -6.13 17.40
N ASP A 504 3.58 -6.96 16.87
CA ASP A 504 3.29 -7.86 15.76
C ASP A 504 2.51 -9.11 16.19
N LEU A 505 2.88 -9.72 17.32
CA LEU A 505 2.34 -11.02 17.76
C LEU A 505 1.13 -10.90 18.71
N ALA A 506 1.10 -9.92 19.60
CA ALA A 506 -0.02 -9.76 20.53
C ALA A 506 -1.27 -9.17 19.86
N THR A 507 -1.16 -8.73 18.60
CA THR A 507 -2.26 -8.14 17.82
C THR A 507 -2.69 -9.01 16.63
N GLU A 508 -2.27 -10.28 16.56
CA GLU A 508 -2.63 -11.16 15.45
C GLU A 508 -4.16 -11.36 15.30
N ASN A 509 -4.87 -11.39 16.41
CA ASN A 509 -6.34 -11.41 16.43
C ASN A 509 -6.99 -10.13 15.85
N LEU A 510 -6.19 -9.10 15.55
CA LEU A 510 -6.61 -7.83 14.94
C LEU A 510 -6.12 -7.69 13.49
N ARG A 511 -5.78 -8.79 12.80
CA ARG A 511 -5.34 -8.77 11.39
C ARG A 511 -6.31 -8.02 10.46
N TRP A 512 -7.61 -8.00 10.77
CA TRP A 512 -8.62 -7.23 10.03
C TRP A 512 -8.36 -5.71 9.97
N MET A 513 -7.56 -5.16 10.91
CA MET A 513 -7.21 -3.74 10.96
C MET A 513 -6.04 -3.36 10.01
N GLY A 514 -5.42 -4.33 9.34
CA GLY A 514 -4.21 -4.10 8.54
C GLY A 514 -3.08 -3.48 9.37
N ASP A 515 -2.32 -2.57 8.78
CA ASP A 515 -1.12 -1.94 9.37
C ASP A 515 -1.41 -1.16 10.67
N ALA A 516 -2.66 -0.73 10.90
CA ALA A 516 -3.03 0.03 12.10
C ALA A 516 -2.88 -0.78 13.40
N ARG A 517 -2.93 -2.13 13.33
CA ARG A 517 -2.77 -3.01 14.49
C ARG A 517 -1.37 -2.90 15.12
N THR A 518 -0.33 -2.78 14.28
CA THR A 518 1.06 -2.67 14.73
C THR A 518 1.27 -1.39 15.53
N ILE A 519 0.69 -0.27 15.07
CA ILE A 519 0.73 1.01 15.80
C ILE A 519 0.02 0.89 17.16
N LEU A 520 -1.13 0.23 17.21
CA LEU A 520 -1.89 0.05 18.46
C LEU A 520 -1.12 -0.81 19.46
N GLY A 521 -0.60 -1.96 19.03
CA GLY A 521 0.19 -2.85 19.88
C GLY A 521 1.44 -2.16 20.42
N LEU A 522 2.11 -1.39 19.57
CA LEU A 522 3.27 -0.60 19.97
C LEU A 522 2.93 0.46 21.03
N LEU A 523 1.88 1.26 20.80
CA LEU A 523 1.42 2.27 21.76
C LEU A 523 1.06 1.64 23.10
N GLN A 524 0.32 0.52 23.07
CA GLN A 524 -0.02 -0.23 24.28
C GLN A 524 1.24 -0.61 25.06
N GLN A 525 2.26 -1.15 24.40
CA GLN A 525 3.51 -1.52 25.07
C GLN A 525 4.24 -0.30 25.66
N ILE A 526 4.33 0.80 24.92
CA ILE A 526 4.93 2.05 25.42
C ILE A 526 4.20 2.56 26.67
N PHE A 527 2.87 2.55 26.66
CA PHE A 527 2.06 3.01 27.81
C PHE A 527 2.12 2.06 29.00
N THR A 528 2.30 0.75 28.78
CA THR A 528 2.48 -0.21 29.87
C THR A 528 3.85 -0.10 30.55
N GLY A 529 4.83 0.55 29.89
CA GLY A 529 6.19 0.67 30.41
C GLY A 529 6.87 -0.68 30.62
N GLN A 530 6.53 -1.70 29.82
CA GLN A 530 7.17 -3.01 29.93
C GLN A 530 8.63 -2.94 29.50
N THR A 531 9.45 -3.77 30.15
CA THR A 531 10.90 -3.77 30.05
C THR A 531 11.38 -5.20 29.89
N TYR A 532 12.41 -5.39 29.07
CA TYR A 532 12.86 -6.69 28.60
C TYR A 532 14.32 -6.86 28.97
N SER A 533 14.63 -7.89 29.76
CA SER A 533 16.02 -8.16 30.14
C SER A 533 16.70 -8.98 29.04
N VAL A 534 17.96 -8.65 28.78
CA VAL A 534 18.77 -9.30 27.74
C VAL A 534 20.21 -9.46 28.18
N GLU A 535 20.83 -10.53 27.70
CA GLU A 535 22.29 -10.63 27.55
C GLU A 535 22.56 -10.87 26.06
N ALA A 536 23.28 -9.96 25.42
CA ALA A 536 23.61 -10.06 24.01
C ALA A 536 25.09 -9.77 23.78
N ALA A 537 25.65 -10.39 22.75
CA ALA A 537 26.96 -10.07 22.22
C ALA A 537 26.80 -9.72 20.74
N ILE A 538 27.39 -8.61 20.32
CA ILE A 538 27.27 -8.10 18.95
C ILE A 538 28.67 -7.89 18.34
N GLN A 539 28.84 -8.33 17.09
CA GLN A 539 30.04 -8.08 16.31
C GLN A 539 29.90 -6.74 15.59
N VAL A 540 30.32 -5.66 16.25
CA VAL A 540 30.19 -4.29 15.75
C VAL A 540 31.22 -4.03 14.65
N VAL A 541 30.75 -3.49 13.53
CA VAL A 541 31.59 -2.95 12.45
C VAL A 541 31.65 -1.42 12.52
N GLU A 542 30.52 -0.77 12.82
CA GLU A 542 30.47 0.66 13.08
C GLU A 542 29.38 0.98 14.12
N ALA A 543 29.71 1.86 15.08
CA ALA A 543 28.81 2.28 16.16
C ALA A 543 28.47 3.78 16.11
N THR A 544 29.15 4.54 15.26
CA THR A 544 29.01 6.00 15.16
C THR A 544 27.95 6.34 14.14
N LYS A 545 26.79 6.84 14.58
CA LYS A 545 25.67 7.24 13.71
C LYS A 545 26.08 8.09 12.52
N ASP A 546 26.93 9.09 12.73
CA ASP A 546 27.36 9.99 11.66
C ASP A 546 28.24 9.28 10.63
N LYS A 547 29.10 8.35 11.08
CA LYS A 547 29.88 7.51 10.16
C LYS A 547 28.98 6.57 9.37
N ILE A 548 28.01 5.92 10.01
CA ILE A 548 27.03 5.05 9.32
C ILE A 548 26.28 5.84 8.25
N LYS A 549 25.72 7.01 8.61
CA LYS A 549 25.03 7.89 7.65
C LYS A 549 25.94 8.37 6.52
N SER A 550 27.20 8.70 6.84
CA SER A 550 28.17 9.16 5.83
C SER A 550 28.62 8.04 4.89
N ASN A 551 28.83 6.82 5.41
CA ASN A 551 29.19 5.66 4.60
C ASN A 551 28.04 5.34 3.65
N PHE A 552 26.81 5.27 4.17
CA PHE A 552 25.61 5.07 3.37
C PHE A 552 25.42 6.14 2.28
N ALA A 553 25.67 7.42 2.59
CA ALA A 553 25.56 8.51 1.62
C ALA A 553 26.65 8.49 0.53
N ASN A 554 27.83 7.95 0.86
CA ASN A 554 29.00 7.88 -0.02
C ASN A 554 29.15 6.52 -0.71
N GLU A 555 28.23 5.59 -0.50
CA GLU A 555 28.22 4.27 -1.14
C GLU A 555 27.91 4.40 -2.65
N ASP A 556 28.90 4.84 -3.41
CA ASP A 556 28.86 4.83 -4.88
C ASP A 556 29.20 3.44 -5.47
N LYS A 557 29.60 2.45 -4.65
CA LYS A 557 30.11 1.16 -5.16
C LYS A 557 29.91 0.03 -4.15
N LEU A 558 28.85 -0.75 -4.31
CA LEU A 558 28.75 -2.07 -3.67
C LEU A 558 28.50 -3.16 -4.71
N ASN A 559 29.59 -3.51 -5.38
CA ASN A 559 29.78 -4.81 -6.04
C ASN A 559 30.76 -5.61 -5.17
N ALA A 560 30.29 -6.16 -4.06
CA ALA A 560 31.01 -7.22 -3.35
C ALA A 560 30.39 -8.56 -3.76
N THR A 561 30.67 -9.01 -4.98
CA THR A 561 30.56 -10.44 -5.31
C THR A 561 31.79 -11.11 -4.71
N THR A 562 31.69 -11.56 -3.47
CA THR A 562 32.64 -12.56 -2.98
C THR A 562 32.34 -13.85 -3.71
N GLU A 563 33.26 -14.32 -4.55
CA GLU A 563 33.22 -15.67 -5.12
C GLU A 563 33.27 -16.68 -3.98
N GLN A 564 32.09 -17.07 -3.48
CA GLN A 564 31.96 -18.24 -2.63
C GLN A 564 31.71 -19.44 -3.55
N GLY A 565 32.46 -20.53 -3.34
CA GLY A 565 32.35 -21.74 -4.16
C GLY A 565 30.95 -22.36 -4.12
N ASP A 566 30.67 -23.23 -5.10
CA ASP A 566 29.40 -23.97 -5.15
C ASP A 566 29.30 -24.96 -3.97
N GLY A 567 28.16 -24.99 -3.26
CA GLY A 567 27.95 -25.92 -2.15
C GLY A 567 27.05 -25.38 -1.02
N PRO A 568 27.02 -26.07 0.14
CA PRO A 568 26.16 -25.71 1.27
C PRO A 568 26.64 -24.45 1.97
N ILE A 569 25.68 -23.70 2.52
CA ILE A 569 25.94 -22.46 3.25
C ILE A 569 26.45 -22.83 4.65
N GLN A 570 27.63 -22.35 5.00
CA GLN A 570 28.29 -22.62 6.28
C GLN A 570 28.46 -21.33 7.07
N ASP A 571 28.07 -21.38 8.34
CA ASP A 571 28.27 -20.29 9.28
C ASP A 571 29.73 -20.24 9.74
N THR A 572 30.23 -19.03 10.00
CA THR A 572 31.62 -18.80 10.44
C THR A 572 31.73 -18.45 11.92
N ILE A 573 30.61 -18.11 12.57
CA ILE A 573 30.58 -17.85 14.01
C ILE A 573 30.56 -19.14 14.83
N PRO A 574 31.12 -19.15 16.07
CA PRO A 574 31.05 -20.33 16.94
C PRO A 574 29.61 -20.80 17.19
N PRO A 575 29.39 -22.12 17.38
CA PRO A 575 28.07 -22.64 17.73
C PRO A 575 27.61 -22.11 19.10
N LEU A 576 26.31 -22.20 19.38
CA LEU A 576 25.72 -21.73 20.65
C LEU A 576 26.32 -22.41 21.90
N SER A 577 26.86 -23.63 21.75
CA SER A 577 27.53 -24.36 22.82
C SER A 577 28.89 -23.79 23.22
N GLU A 578 29.49 -22.96 22.38
CA GLU A 578 30.81 -22.35 22.59
C GLU A 578 30.67 -20.85 22.81
N PRO A 579 31.54 -20.22 23.63
CA PRO A 579 31.50 -18.77 23.82
C PRO A 579 31.77 -18.02 22.51
N VAL A 580 31.17 -16.84 22.37
CA VAL A 580 31.55 -15.90 21.30
C VAL A 580 32.98 -15.38 21.55
N PRO A 581 33.68 -14.91 20.51
CA PRO A 581 34.99 -14.26 20.67
C PRO A 581 34.96 -13.08 21.65
N ASP A 582 36.04 -12.89 22.41
CA ASP A 582 36.15 -11.87 23.47
C ASP A 582 36.13 -10.42 22.93
N ASP A 583 36.37 -10.21 21.64
CA ASP A 583 36.31 -8.91 20.97
C ASP A 583 34.88 -8.46 20.64
N TRP A 584 33.87 -9.30 20.85
CA TRP A 584 32.47 -8.93 20.65
C TRP A 584 31.98 -7.99 21.75
N THR A 585 31.21 -6.97 21.35
CA THR A 585 30.66 -6.00 22.30
C THR A 585 29.47 -6.61 23.02
N THR A 586 29.53 -6.62 24.35
CA THR A 586 28.49 -7.20 25.21
C THR A 586 27.47 -6.16 25.65
N ILE A 587 26.18 -6.47 25.52
CA ILE A 587 25.04 -5.69 25.98
C ILE A 587 24.31 -6.50 27.07
N LYS A 588 24.27 -5.96 28.29
CA LYS A 588 23.50 -6.55 29.40
C LYS A 588 22.54 -5.54 30.00
N GLY A 589 21.39 -6.03 30.47
CA GLY A 589 20.44 -5.25 31.26
C GLY A 589 19.07 -5.13 30.60
N ASP A 590 18.32 -4.12 31.06
CA ASP A 590 16.96 -3.88 30.61
C ASP A 590 16.93 -2.97 29.38
N ILE A 591 16.21 -3.44 28.36
CA ILE A 591 15.98 -2.75 27.10
C ILE A 591 14.49 -2.57 26.86
N SER A 592 14.15 -1.59 26.04
CA SER A 592 12.82 -1.46 25.44
C SER A 592 12.77 -2.12 24.06
N LEU A 593 13.84 -2.00 23.28
CA LEU A 593 13.89 -2.45 21.90
C LEU A 593 15.27 -3.01 21.56
N PHE A 594 15.30 -4.21 20.98
CA PHE A 594 16.41 -4.76 20.22
C PHE A 594 15.84 -5.19 18.87
N LEU A 595 16.12 -4.41 17.83
CA LEU A 595 15.54 -4.57 16.52
C LEU A 595 16.66 -4.54 15.49
N THR A 596 16.86 -5.66 14.80
CA THR A 596 17.78 -5.73 13.66
C THR A 596 17.02 -5.89 12.37
N SER A 597 17.53 -5.31 11.29
CA SER A 597 16.97 -5.52 9.96
C SER A 597 18.03 -5.48 8.87
N LYS A 598 17.78 -6.28 7.83
CA LYS A 598 18.49 -6.26 6.56
C LYS A 598 17.77 -5.40 5.51
N THR A 599 16.51 -5.05 5.79
CA THR A 599 15.68 -4.21 4.92
C THR A 599 15.31 -2.88 5.57
N PRO A 600 15.22 -1.80 4.79
CA PRO A 600 14.95 -0.46 5.32
C PRO A 600 13.51 -0.27 5.80
N TRP A 601 12.56 -0.79 5.05
CA TRP A 601 11.13 -0.70 5.34
C TRP A 601 10.62 -2.05 5.85
N LEU A 602 9.99 -2.05 7.02
CA LEU A 602 9.36 -3.25 7.59
C LEU A 602 7.86 -3.33 7.28
N ALA A 603 7.25 -2.18 7.02
CA ALA A 603 5.85 -2.04 6.61
C ALA A 603 5.66 -0.67 5.93
N ARG A 604 4.47 -0.43 5.40
CA ARG A 604 4.08 0.90 4.93
C ARG A 604 4.14 1.89 6.10
N GLY A 605 4.77 3.03 5.87
CA GLY A 605 5.00 4.12 6.80
C GLY A 605 6.10 3.83 7.82
N MET A 606 6.87 2.74 7.65
CA MET A 606 7.81 2.27 8.65
C MET A 606 9.23 2.13 8.10
N LEU A 607 9.85 3.27 7.74
CA LEU A 607 11.28 3.39 7.38
C LEU A 607 12.17 3.22 8.63
N SER A 608 12.16 2.01 9.17
CA SER A 608 12.84 1.68 10.42
C SER A 608 14.37 1.70 10.31
N HIS A 609 14.96 1.24 9.21
CA HIS A 609 16.42 1.13 9.07
C HIS A 609 16.88 1.91 7.83
N PRO A 610 16.86 3.26 7.87
CA PRO A 610 17.08 4.09 6.69
C PRO A 610 18.45 3.94 6.04
N CYS A 611 19.45 3.40 6.75
CA CYS A 611 20.80 3.14 6.21
C CYS A 611 21.02 1.66 5.83
N ALA A 612 19.96 0.86 5.73
CA ALA A 612 20.05 -0.53 5.28
C ALA A 612 20.31 -0.62 3.78
N VAL A 613 21.25 -1.50 3.43
CA VAL A 613 21.77 -1.74 2.08
C VAL A 613 21.57 -3.22 1.77
N PRO A 614 21.15 -3.61 0.55
CA PRO A 614 20.77 -5.00 0.28
C PRO A 614 21.91 -6.00 0.44
N ASN A 615 23.16 -5.60 0.20
CA ASN A 615 24.29 -6.52 0.03
C ASN A 615 25.63 -6.07 0.66
N ASP A 616 25.61 -5.23 1.70
CA ASP A 616 26.81 -4.72 2.38
C ASP A 616 27.49 -5.75 3.31
N GLY A 617 26.90 -6.93 3.50
CA GLY A 617 27.35 -7.95 4.43
C GLY A 617 27.06 -7.62 5.90
N LEU A 618 26.22 -6.61 6.16
CA LEU A 618 25.96 -6.07 7.50
C LEU A 618 24.46 -6.03 7.82
N LEU A 619 24.13 -6.06 9.10
CA LEU A 619 22.81 -5.78 9.66
C LEU A 619 22.83 -4.41 10.34
N ASP A 620 21.71 -3.71 10.23
CA ASP A 620 21.47 -2.52 11.03
C ASP A 620 20.75 -2.90 12.32
N LEU A 621 21.31 -2.53 13.47
CA LEU A 621 20.75 -2.77 14.80
C LEU A 621 20.31 -1.45 15.44
N LEU A 622 19.03 -1.37 15.77
CA LEU A 622 18.44 -0.37 16.65
C LEU A 622 18.33 -0.94 18.06
N LEU A 623 18.99 -0.28 19.01
CA LEU A 623 18.91 -0.60 20.43
C LEU A 623 18.35 0.59 21.21
N VAL A 624 17.32 0.37 22.02
CA VAL A 624 16.79 1.37 22.96
C VAL A 624 16.84 0.79 24.36
N ARG A 625 17.65 1.40 25.22
CA ARG A 625 17.76 1.02 26.64
C ARG A 625 16.54 1.50 27.41
N ASP A 626 16.28 0.90 28.57
CA ASP A 626 15.11 1.27 29.39
C ASP A 626 15.29 2.54 30.26
N ASN A 627 16.37 3.28 30.10
CA ASN A 627 16.64 4.52 30.82
C ASN A 627 15.95 5.76 30.22
N HIS A 628 15.12 5.60 29.19
CA HIS A 628 14.44 6.71 28.51
C HIS A 628 12.99 6.90 28.95
N SER A 629 12.54 8.15 29.02
CA SER A 629 11.16 8.48 29.38
C SER A 629 10.16 8.01 28.32
N MET A 630 8.91 7.81 28.72
CA MET A 630 7.81 7.49 27.79
C MET A 630 7.68 8.54 26.67
N PHE A 631 7.88 9.83 26.96
CA PHE A 631 7.87 10.89 25.95
C PHE A 631 9.00 10.76 24.94
N ALA A 632 10.22 10.39 25.38
CA ALA A 632 11.33 10.15 24.47
C ALA A 632 11.05 8.94 23.55
N LYS A 633 10.44 7.88 24.09
CA LYS A 633 10.00 6.72 23.29
C LYS A 633 8.93 7.15 22.26
N LEU A 634 7.89 7.89 22.66
CA LEU A 634 6.87 8.39 21.72
C LEU A 634 7.42 9.31 20.64
N ASP A 635 8.33 10.23 21.00
CA ASP A 635 8.97 11.14 20.03
C ASP A 635 9.83 10.35 19.02
N MET A 636 10.57 9.35 19.49
CA MET A 636 11.32 8.43 18.64
C MET A 636 10.38 7.72 17.65
N PHE A 637 9.29 7.09 18.12
CA PHE A 637 8.35 6.38 17.25
C PHE A 637 7.66 7.31 16.25
N GLY A 638 7.42 8.56 16.64
CA GLY A 638 6.86 9.57 15.75
C GLY A 638 7.75 10.00 14.59
N LYS A 639 9.04 9.62 14.60
CA LYS A 639 10.02 9.94 13.56
C LYS A 639 10.36 8.74 12.67
N VAL A 640 9.76 7.56 12.90
CA VAL A 640 10.05 6.33 12.15
C VAL A 640 9.64 6.45 10.68
N GLU A 641 8.50 7.07 10.38
CA GLU A 641 8.03 7.25 8.99
C GLU A 641 9.04 8.04 8.14
N SER A 642 9.75 9.00 8.74
CA SER A 642 10.78 9.78 8.04
C SER A 642 12.19 9.19 8.18
N GLY A 643 12.36 8.10 8.93
CA GLY A 643 13.67 7.53 9.27
C GLY A 643 14.52 8.38 10.23
N HIS A 644 14.00 9.50 10.76
CA HIS A 644 14.78 10.42 11.59
C HIS A 644 14.83 10.02 13.07
N HIS A 645 14.23 8.89 13.43
CA HIS A 645 14.33 8.33 14.78
C HIS A 645 15.76 7.94 15.14
N ILE A 646 16.60 7.61 14.14
CA ILE A 646 18.02 7.29 14.36
C ILE A 646 18.81 8.50 14.87
N ASP A 647 18.34 9.73 14.64
CA ASP A 647 18.97 10.95 15.15
C ASP A 647 18.64 11.20 16.64
N SER A 648 17.73 10.44 17.24
CA SER A 648 17.38 10.55 18.66
C SER A 648 18.49 9.99 19.55
N ASP A 649 18.84 10.71 20.63
CA ASP A 649 19.77 10.22 21.66
C ASP A 649 19.26 8.96 22.37
N ALA A 650 17.96 8.66 22.26
CA ALA A 650 17.37 7.45 22.82
C ALA A 650 17.67 6.17 22.03
N VAL A 651 18.18 6.31 20.81
CA VAL A 651 18.45 5.19 19.89
C VAL A 651 19.94 5.02 19.79
N GLU A 652 20.45 3.84 20.13
CA GLU A 652 21.77 3.41 19.68
C GLU A 652 21.62 2.70 18.33
N TYR A 653 22.48 3.02 17.37
CA TYR A 653 22.41 2.51 16.01
C TYR A 653 23.76 1.94 15.60
N TYR A 654 23.79 0.65 15.27
CA TYR A 654 25.01 -0.08 14.95
C TYR A 654 24.90 -0.75 13.59
N LYS A 655 26.01 -0.79 12.86
CA LYS A 655 26.24 -1.78 11.80
C LYS A 655 26.94 -2.98 12.42
N VAL A 656 26.35 -4.17 12.31
CA VAL A 656 26.85 -5.41 12.90
C VAL A 656 26.94 -6.50 11.86
N ARG A 657 27.91 -7.41 11.99
CA ARG A 657 28.04 -8.58 11.09
C ARG A 657 27.34 -9.82 11.61
N ALA A 658 27.26 -9.95 12.93
CA ALA A 658 26.61 -11.04 13.63
C ALA A 658 26.21 -10.61 15.04
N PHE A 659 25.29 -11.34 15.65
CA PHE A 659 24.97 -11.20 17.07
C PHE A 659 24.52 -12.51 17.69
N ARG A 660 24.69 -12.64 19.00
CA ARG A 660 24.07 -13.66 19.85
C ARG A 660 23.25 -12.96 20.91
N ILE A 661 22.02 -13.42 21.13
CA ILE A 661 21.11 -12.80 22.07
C ILE A 661 20.43 -13.87 22.92
N LYS A 662 20.38 -13.61 24.22
CA LYS A 662 19.69 -14.39 25.23
C LYS A 662 18.60 -13.54 25.85
N PRO A 663 17.33 -13.72 25.43
CA PRO A 663 16.19 -13.20 26.14
C PRO A 663 16.18 -13.71 27.59
N ILE A 664 15.95 -12.82 28.55
CA ILE A 664 15.80 -13.17 29.97
C ILE A 664 14.36 -12.82 30.38
N PRO A 665 13.41 -13.78 30.30
CA PRO A 665 12.03 -13.53 30.66
C PRO A 665 11.90 -13.16 32.14
N LYS A 666 11.15 -12.09 32.43
CA LYS A 666 10.84 -11.72 33.82
C LYS A 666 9.76 -12.64 34.39
N PRO A 667 9.81 -13.01 35.69
CA PRO A 667 8.80 -13.88 36.29
C PRO A 667 7.36 -13.38 36.04
N GLY A 668 6.50 -14.27 35.55
CA GLY A 668 5.09 -13.96 35.25
C GLY A 668 4.85 -13.07 34.02
N LYS A 669 5.89 -12.69 33.27
CA LYS A 669 5.77 -11.98 32.00
C LYS A 669 6.08 -12.92 30.84
N LYS A 670 5.33 -12.77 29.75
CA LYS A 670 5.68 -13.43 28.49
C LYS A 670 6.92 -12.73 27.89
N ALA A 671 7.62 -13.40 27.00
CA ALA A 671 8.64 -12.81 26.16
C ALA A 671 8.37 -13.32 24.74
N TYR A 672 8.45 -12.43 23.76
CA TYR A 672 8.24 -12.78 22.37
C TYR A 672 9.50 -12.43 21.58
N VAL A 673 9.83 -13.29 20.63
CA VAL A 673 10.83 -13.02 19.60
C VAL A 673 10.07 -13.13 18.28
N ALA A 674 10.26 -12.16 17.40
CA ALA A 674 9.72 -12.20 16.05
C ALA A 674 10.87 -12.18 15.04
N ILE A 675 10.85 -13.09 14.08
CA ILE A 675 11.86 -13.21 13.02
C ILE A 675 11.11 -13.22 11.69
N ASP A 676 11.43 -12.27 10.83
CA ASP A 676 10.70 -11.98 9.57
C ASP A 676 9.18 -11.78 9.77
N GLY A 677 8.77 -11.34 10.97
CA GLY A 677 7.37 -11.17 11.34
C GLY A 677 6.69 -12.42 11.90
N GLU A 678 7.37 -13.56 11.93
CA GLU A 678 6.86 -14.83 12.45
C GLU A 678 7.30 -15.07 13.90
N HIS A 679 6.49 -15.82 14.65
CA HIS A 679 6.79 -16.15 16.04
C HIS A 679 8.00 -17.10 16.14
N ALA A 680 9.04 -16.68 16.87
CA ALA A 680 10.20 -17.51 17.20
C ALA A 680 10.26 -17.83 18.70
N PRO A 681 10.90 -18.95 19.11
CA PRO A 681 11.09 -19.26 20.52
C PRO A 681 11.86 -18.15 21.25
N ALA A 682 11.37 -17.75 22.44
CA ALA A 682 12.07 -16.81 23.31
C ALA A 682 13.24 -17.49 24.07
N LYS A 683 14.17 -18.06 23.31
CA LYS A 683 15.39 -18.74 23.78
C LYS A 683 16.63 -17.99 23.29
N GLU A 684 17.79 -18.44 23.73
CA GLU A 684 19.06 -17.96 23.18
C GLU A 684 19.17 -18.32 21.69
N PHE A 685 19.50 -17.34 20.86
CA PHE A 685 19.71 -17.52 19.43
C PHE A 685 20.84 -16.63 18.92
N GLN A 686 21.39 -16.97 17.77
CA GLN A 686 22.42 -16.20 17.10
C GLN A 686 22.08 -15.98 15.64
N VAL A 687 22.60 -14.87 15.10
CA VAL A 687 22.39 -14.45 13.72
C VAL A 687 23.73 -14.08 13.08
N GLU A 688 23.97 -14.58 11.86
CA GLU A 688 25.13 -14.25 11.03
C GLU A 688 24.68 -13.83 9.62
N VAL A 689 25.27 -12.75 9.09
CA VAL A 689 25.00 -12.27 7.73
C VAL A 689 25.87 -12.99 6.71
N HIS A 690 25.23 -13.48 5.64
CA HIS A 690 25.84 -14.09 4.46
C HIS A 690 25.76 -13.13 3.28
N PRO A 691 26.89 -12.51 2.87
CA PRO A 691 26.86 -11.46 1.84
C PRO A 691 26.46 -11.96 0.45
N GLY A 692 25.51 -11.27 -0.19
CA GLY A 692 25.10 -11.49 -1.59
C GLY A 692 24.67 -12.93 -1.90
N LEU A 693 24.06 -13.60 -0.94
CA LEU A 693 23.75 -15.03 -1.02
C LEU A 693 22.55 -15.33 -1.92
N ALA A 694 21.55 -14.44 -1.95
CA ALA A 694 20.36 -14.55 -2.80
C ALA A 694 20.27 -13.37 -3.76
N TYR A 695 19.32 -13.44 -4.70
CA TYR A 695 19.09 -12.36 -5.65
C TYR A 695 17.59 -12.11 -5.83
N ALA A 696 17.21 -10.85 -6.03
CA ALA A 696 15.87 -10.46 -6.46
C ALA A 696 15.93 -9.69 -7.77
N LEU A 697 14.95 -9.90 -8.65
CA LEU A 697 14.83 -9.11 -9.88
C LEU A 697 14.43 -7.68 -9.54
N SER A 698 15.31 -6.73 -9.85
CA SER A 698 15.08 -5.32 -9.57
C SER A 698 15.48 -4.43 -10.75
N LEU A 699 14.75 -3.33 -10.94
CA LEU A 699 15.11 -2.27 -11.89
C LEU A 699 16.33 -1.47 -11.43
N TYR A 700 16.67 -1.55 -10.14
CA TYR A 700 17.75 -0.80 -9.52
C TYR A 700 18.62 -1.76 -8.69
N PRO A 701 19.94 -1.55 -8.63
CA PRO A 701 20.85 -2.41 -7.86
C PRO A 701 20.81 -2.11 -6.34
N SER A 702 19.85 -1.30 -5.87
CA SER A 702 19.73 -0.87 -4.48
C SER A 702 18.26 -0.67 -4.08
N TYR A 703 18.00 -0.57 -2.77
CA TYR A 703 16.67 -0.26 -2.23
C TYR A 703 16.22 1.17 -2.55
N GLU A 704 14.92 1.46 -2.49
CA GLU A 704 14.34 2.76 -2.80
C GLU A 704 14.83 3.89 -1.89
N ASN A 705 14.97 3.66 -0.59
CA ASN A 705 15.45 4.66 0.37
C ASN A 705 16.86 5.16 0.05
N THR A 706 17.73 4.32 -0.54
CA THR A 706 19.07 4.73 -1.00
C THR A 706 19.01 5.81 -2.09
N ARG A 707 17.86 5.94 -2.76
CA ARG A 707 17.65 6.87 -3.88
C ARG A 707 16.95 8.16 -3.46
N SER A 708 16.09 8.11 -2.43
CA SER A 708 15.21 9.24 -2.06
C SER A 708 15.45 9.82 -0.67
N TRP A 709 15.98 9.04 0.28
CA TRP A 709 16.18 9.50 1.65
C TRP A 709 17.50 10.28 1.81
N ARG A 710 17.44 11.39 2.56
CA ARG A 710 18.60 12.25 2.87
C ARG A 710 18.69 12.47 4.38
N PRO A 711 19.88 12.31 4.99
CA PRO A 711 20.10 12.69 6.39
C PRO A 711 19.72 14.15 6.67
N SER A 712 19.23 14.43 7.87
CA SER A 712 18.82 15.77 8.32
C SER A 712 19.92 16.83 8.27
N ASN A 713 21.19 16.43 8.44
CA ASN A 713 22.36 17.30 8.32
C ASN A 713 22.76 17.62 6.86
N MET A 714 22.11 16.99 5.87
CA MET A 714 22.34 17.19 4.43
C MET A 714 21.14 17.84 3.72
N GLN A 715 20.05 18.16 4.43
CA GLN A 715 18.89 18.83 3.85
C GLN A 715 18.99 20.35 4.03
N SER A 716 18.91 21.10 2.92
CA SER A 716 18.67 22.54 2.99
C SER A 716 17.30 22.78 3.62
N THR A 717 17.23 23.64 4.63
CA THR A 717 16.03 23.95 5.42
C THR A 717 14.94 24.63 4.58
N SER A 718 14.20 23.88 3.77
CA SER A 718 13.06 24.39 3.03
C SER A 718 12.05 23.29 2.68
N ASP A 719 11.68 22.44 3.64
CA ASP A 719 10.56 21.51 3.42
C ASP A 719 9.34 21.86 4.29
N SER A 720 8.43 22.62 3.69
CA SER A 720 7.12 22.98 4.27
C SER A 720 6.19 21.77 4.41
N SER A 721 6.45 20.68 3.67
CA SER A 721 5.73 19.40 3.75
C SER A 721 5.95 18.73 5.11
N PHE A 722 7.18 18.76 5.63
CA PHE A 722 7.53 18.17 6.91
C PHE A 722 6.80 18.84 8.09
N LYS A 723 6.72 20.18 8.11
CA LYS A 723 5.98 20.90 9.15
C LYS A 723 4.48 20.59 9.12
N ASN A 724 3.88 20.45 7.94
CA ASN A 724 2.47 20.13 7.78
C ASN A 724 2.16 18.66 8.14
N LYS A 725 3.03 17.71 7.75
CA LYS A 725 2.91 16.29 8.12
C LYS A 725 3.13 16.05 9.61
N LEU A 726 4.13 16.71 10.21
CA LEU A 726 4.36 16.67 11.66
C LEU A 726 3.17 17.29 12.43
N ARG A 727 2.50 18.31 11.88
CA ARG A 727 1.25 18.86 12.43
C ARG A 727 0.11 17.87 12.34
N ALA A 728 -0.07 17.21 11.19
CA ALA A 728 -1.11 16.21 10.99
C ALA A 728 -0.90 14.99 11.88
N PHE A 729 0.34 14.52 12.03
CA PHE A 729 0.71 13.41 12.89
C PHE A 729 0.59 13.76 14.38
N LYS A 730 1.08 14.94 14.81
CA LYS A 730 0.84 15.46 16.16
C LYS A 730 -0.65 15.60 16.44
N ASN A 731 -1.45 16.05 15.48
CA ASN A 731 -2.91 16.12 15.63
C ASN A 731 -3.54 14.72 15.70
N LYS A 732 -3.04 13.74 14.95
CA LYS A 732 -3.54 12.36 14.98
C LYS A 732 -3.20 11.66 16.30
N ILE A 733 -1.96 11.82 16.80
CA ILE A 733 -1.57 11.36 18.15
C ILE A 733 -2.37 12.11 19.20
N HIS A 734 -2.46 13.44 19.12
CA HIS A 734 -3.20 14.25 20.09
C HIS A 734 -4.67 13.86 20.12
N ASN A 735 -5.31 13.62 18.97
CA ASN A 735 -6.70 13.18 18.89
C ASN A 735 -6.88 11.75 19.41
N THR A 736 -5.95 10.85 19.11
CA THR A 736 -6.00 9.46 19.59
C THR A 736 -5.76 9.38 21.10
N VAL A 737 -4.77 10.12 21.61
CA VAL A 737 -4.46 10.24 23.04
C VAL A 737 -5.58 11.00 23.75
N ALA A 738 -6.16 12.05 23.17
CA ALA A 738 -7.31 12.75 23.74
C ALA A 738 -8.56 11.87 23.74
N TYR A 739 -8.77 11.03 22.73
CA TYR A 739 -9.85 10.06 22.68
C TYR A 739 -9.69 8.97 23.75
N ILE A 740 -8.47 8.42 23.90
CA ILE A 740 -8.15 7.43 24.95
C ILE A 740 -8.23 8.07 26.35
N LEU A 741 -7.70 9.27 26.55
CA LEU A 741 -7.80 10.02 27.81
C LEU A 741 -9.23 10.48 28.10
N SER A 742 -10.05 10.73 27.08
CA SER A 742 -11.49 10.98 27.20
C SER A 742 -12.21 9.74 27.72
N ILE A 743 -11.92 8.56 27.16
CA ILE A 743 -12.44 7.29 27.65
C ILE A 743 -11.99 7.06 29.10
N ILE A 744 -10.71 7.25 29.42
CA ILE A 744 -10.17 7.09 30.78
C ILE A 744 -10.79 8.13 31.75
N ARG A 745 -10.94 9.40 31.37
CA ARG A 745 -11.63 10.42 32.20
C ARG A 745 -13.11 10.12 32.37
N HIS A 746 -13.77 9.53 31.39
CA HIS A 746 -15.16 9.15 31.50
C HIS A 746 -15.34 7.94 32.45
N TYR A 747 -14.40 7.00 32.43
CA TYR A 747 -14.39 5.84 33.32
C TYR A 747 -13.92 6.16 34.76
N PHE A 748 -12.94 7.05 34.95
CA PHE A 748 -12.35 7.37 36.26
C PHE A 748 -12.79 8.72 36.87
N GLY A 749 -13.20 9.71 36.06
CA GLY A 749 -13.69 11.02 36.52
C GLY A 749 -15.05 10.96 37.23
N GLY A 750 -15.79 9.86 37.07
CA GLY A 750 -17.00 9.56 37.85
C GLY A 750 -16.73 9.19 39.32
N ILE A 751 -15.46 9.00 39.72
CA ILE A 751 -15.10 8.63 41.10
C ILE A 751 -14.83 9.88 41.97
N GLY A 752 -14.36 10.98 41.37
CA GLY A 752 -14.04 12.22 42.10
C GLY A 752 -15.25 13.06 42.54
N ARG A 753 -16.38 13.02 41.80
CA ARG A 753 -17.60 13.78 42.18
C ARG A 753 -18.47 13.08 43.23
N VAL A 754 -18.20 11.82 43.55
CA VAL A 754 -18.94 11.06 44.57
C VAL A 754 -18.33 11.26 45.97
N PHE A 755 -17.04 11.57 46.07
CA PHE A 755 -16.37 11.80 47.36
C PHE A 755 -16.46 13.23 47.92
N GLN A 756 -16.89 14.21 47.12
CA GLN A 756 -17.03 15.61 47.58
C GLN A 756 -18.44 15.97 48.07
N ARG A 757 -19.39 15.03 48.06
CA ARG A 757 -20.78 15.21 48.55
C ARG A 757 -21.11 14.45 49.83
N SER A 758 -20.13 13.79 50.47
CA SER A 758 -20.33 13.04 51.72
C SER A 758 -19.66 13.65 52.95
N SER A 759 -19.22 14.92 52.91
CA SER A 759 -18.70 15.64 54.10
C SER A 759 -19.62 16.75 54.62
N THR A 760 -20.85 16.83 54.14
CA THR A 760 -21.90 17.72 54.68
C THR A 760 -23.27 17.04 54.59
N ARG A 761 -23.46 16.01 55.42
CA ARG A 761 -24.71 15.71 56.13
C ARG A 761 -24.53 14.54 57.07
#